data_AF-A0A7C3ACR7-F1
#
_entry.id   AF-A0A7C3ACR7-F1
#
_cell.length_a   1.000
_cell.length_b   1.000
_cell.length_c   1.000
_cell.angle_alpha   90.00
_cell.angle_beta   90.00
_cell.angle_gamma   90.00
#
_symmetry.space_group_name_H-M   'P 1'
#
loop_
_entity.id
_entity.type
_entity.pdbx_description
1 polymer ?
#
loop_
_entity_poly.entity_id
_entity_poly.type
_entity_poly.pdbx_seq_one_letter_code
_entity_poly.pdbx_strand_id
1 'polypeptide(L)'
;RGYMPVEEQATIGGKGQNAEVAIRLRLSKGATVMGRVTESGTSVGAPDLSIRVERIGPSGPERLAQFQRDDAPVTNANGEYVVSGLAPGEYSISVDVRRSPYKAGRVMPYQRVTITRPDQEIRGIDFQVDAAGVVWGYVTTPRRDPVQGADVVLCTSDSVFAQAFSAVVRQAPPLTDSSKDDGYYELLGVPLNEEYRLYVTAENNSPQLADPFILTAANRSVRIDVFMFSGTSVYGVVVDDRRNPVENAEVICIPSYTKLLSPMESPHAFRNTRTGGDGSFVIQEVPAGSYQLFAQKRGYKVAAVGQPIYPNGYSDITGVVLALHPVDQGEHMVYGTVTDSTGAPLEGAQVALEGMSTDAMDSISRQGRTDGAGRFRFDGIGLGIYRLEVRLDGYSPRTLSRVLLNRENRVVLEASSLVRGVVLVRETNSPPETEYRVAALPMLESAGTAFGLARMAGDPIQTTTMMPDGSFELYVPAGPYRLEASAAGYTPGRLEILLEAGQAMDGIVLYLSREGGTIEGTVVTVDGSSPQGTLVMVIEASSESEAMLIGALGEAAARKATRVGADGLFSFTDLPAGSYVVVAQHDTLAGGDSGVIMLEEQGVVRGIVIRIGTGGGLEGYVFRNGRPVAGAMILVMGSGTTKTASTDRNGYYIVEGLGAGTYQVMMTYASSASLSEVYDAQGIQVEIEENRMTRYNFGEGTGVRIAGRCSPGPNSPLGGRAVLRPPGLGLAALGQMVDITQLTGQSTGIDLMGNFMIEDVPPGDWQVDIYYFEFGIRDMLSVRYVHTEIVTVTGEEDTMPLDCAIQF
;
A
#
# COMPACT_ATOMS: atom_id res chain seq x y z
N ARG A 1 7.62 46.68 1.96
CA ARG A 1 6.78 45.67 1.28
C ARG A 1 7.04 45.80 -0.22
N GLY A 2 7.56 44.76 -0.88
CA GLY A 2 7.80 44.75 -2.33
C GLY A 2 9.21 45.08 -2.83
N TYR A 3 10.21 45.16 -1.95
CA TYR A 3 11.61 45.35 -2.34
C TYR A 3 12.53 44.42 -1.55
N MET A 4 13.50 43.79 -2.21
CA MET A 4 14.55 42.97 -1.58
C MET A 4 15.95 43.61 -1.77
N PRO A 5 16.85 43.51 -0.78
CA PRO A 5 18.23 43.96 -0.92
C PRO A 5 19.02 42.98 -1.81
N VAL A 6 19.75 43.51 -2.77
CA VAL A 6 20.40 42.72 -3.84
C VAL A 6 21.92 42.80 -3.83
N GLU A 7 22.48 43.84 -3.22
CA GLU A 7 23.93 44.04 -3.17
C GLU A 7 24.27 44.76 -1.86
N GLU A 8 25.23 44.20 -1.11
CA GLU A 8 25.80 44.82 0.07
C GLU A 8 27.29 45.07 -0.19
N GLN A 9 27.63 46.29 -0.63
CA GLN A 9 29.02 46.74 -0.67
C GLN A 9 29.28 47.63 0.54
N ALA A 10 29.95 47.07 1.54
CA ALA A 10 30.50 47.82 2.66
C ALA A 10 31.88 48.35 2.25
N THR A 11 32.02 49.67 2.14
CA THR A 11 33.35 50.29 1.97
C THR A 11 33.74 50.95 3.28
N ILE A 12 34.83 50.49 3.90
CA ILE A 12 35.34 51.07 5.13
C ILE A 12 36.24 52.25 4.75
N GLY A 13 35.78 53.47 5.02
CA GLY A 13 36.56 54.69 4.85
C GLY A 13 37.17 55.14 6.18
N GLY A 14 38.49 55.01 6.33
CA GLY A 14 39.26 55.64 7.41
C GLY A 14 40.01 54.68 8.34
N LYS A 15 41.17 55.11 8.86
CA LYS A 15 41.94 54.42 9.91
C LYS A 15 41.70 55.11 11.26
N GLY A 16 41.06 54.42 12.20
CA GLY A 16 40.85 54.87 13.58
C GLY A 16 39.62 54.23 14.24
N GLN A 17 39.51 54.32 15.57
CA GLN A 17 38.47 53.66 16.39
C GLN A 17 37.01 54.10 16.12
N ASN A 18 36.79 55.07 15.22
CA ASN A 18 35.46 55.46 14.70
C ASN A 18 35.50 55.41 13.16
N ALA A 19 35.38 54.22 12.57
CA ALA A 19 35.21 54.07 11.14
C ALA A 19 33.71 54.16 10.79
N GLU A 20 33.32 55.11 9.94
CA GLU A 20 31.98 55.15 9.37
C GLU A 20 31.86 54.09 8.26
N VAL A 21 30.91 53.17 8.42
CA VAL A 21 30.57 52.16 7.42
C VAL A 21 29.42 52.69 6.58
N ALA A 22 29.70 53.04 5.32
CA ALA A 22 28.67 53.37 4.36
C ALA A 22 28.16 52.07 3.71
N ILE A 23 26.93 51.66 4.05
CA ILE A 23 26.24 50.53 3.41
C ILE A 23 25.35 51.09 2.29
N ARG A 24 25.67 50.75 1.04
CA ARG A 24 24.76 51.00 -0.09
C ARG A 24 23.92 49.77 -0.35
N LEU A 25 22.65 49.82 0.05
CA LEU A 25 21.66 48.79 -0.27
C LEU A 25 20.94 49.16 -1.56
N ARG A 26 21.10 48.35 -2.61
CA ARG A 26 20.23 48.42 -3.78
C ARG A 26 19.00 47.54 -3.56
N LEU A 27 17.83 48.18 -3.60
CA LEU A 27 16.53 47.54 -3.48
C LEU A 27 16.02 47.18 -4.87
N SER A 28 15.82 45.90 -5.16
CA SER A 28 15.14 45.43 -6.38
C SER A 28 13.68 45.13 -6.09
N LYS A 29 12.81 45.32 -7.10
CA LYS A 29 11.42 44.86 -7.09
C LYS A 29 11.29 43.33 -7.18
N GLY A 30 12.42 42.62 -7.38
CA GLY A 30 12.47 41.18 -7.61
C GLY A 30 12.11 40.80 -9.05
N ALA A 31 12.58 39.65 -9.48
CA ALA A 31 12.28 39.11 -10.79
C ALA A 31 10.78 38.80 -10.91
N THR A 32 10.28 38.86 -12.15
CA THR A 32 8.87 38.64 -12.47
C THR A 32 8.75 37.47 -13.45
N VAL A 33 7.83 36.55 -13.15
CA VAL A 33 7.47 35.45 -14.05
C VAL A 33 6.03 35.61 -14.50
N MET A 34 5.82 35.52 -15.80
CA MET A 34 4.52 35.69 -16.44
C MET A 34 4.22 34.50 -17.33
N GLY A 35 2.94 34.13 -17.37
CA GLY A 35 2.47 33.06 -18.24
C GLY A 35 0.96 33.06 -18.35
N ARG A 36 0.46 32.08 -19.11
CA ARG A 36 -0.96 31.90 -19.38
C ARG A 36 -1.34 30.44 -19.21
N VAL A 37 -2.45 30.20 -18.50
CA VAL A 37 -3.07 28.89 -18.40
C VAL A 37 -4.22 28.82 -19.40
N THR A 38 -4.21 27.80 -20.24
CA THR A 38 -5.22 27.58 -21.28
C THR A 38 -5.87 26.23 -21.13
N GLU A 39 -7.12 26.14 -21.59
CA GLU A 39 -7.81 24.86 -21.65
C GLU A 39 -7.31 24.05 -22.85
N SER A 40 -6.88 22.82 -22.57
CA SER A 40 -6.34 21.85 -23.53
C SER A 40 -7.23 21.67 -24.75
N GLY A 41 -6.63 21.75 -25.95
CA GLY A 41 -7.36 21.67 -27.22
C GLY A 41 -8.11 22.94 -27.63
N THR A 42 -8.01 24.03 -26.84
CA THR A 42 -8.65 25.32 -27.15
C THR A 42 -7.67 26.49 -26.98
N SER A 43 -8.08 27.69 -27.40
CA SER A 43 -7.38 28.96 -27.10
C SER A 43 -8.00 29.72 -25.93
N VAL A 44 -8.91 29.09 -25.18
CA VAL A 44 -9.64 29.70 -24.07
C VAL A 44 -8.74 29.72 -22.84
N GLY A 45 -8.69 30.87 -22.17
CA GLY A 45 -7.95 31.00 -20.92
C GLY A 45 -8.68 30.31 -19.77
N ALA A 46 -7.94 29.71 -18.85
CA ALA A 46 -8.50 29.10 -17.65
C ALA A 46 -8.40 30.09 -16.46
N PRO A 47 -9.49 30.80 -16.12
CA PRO A 47 -9.50 31.75 -15.01
C PRO A 47 -9.55 31.07 -13.63
N ASP A 48 -9.28 31.87 -12.60
CA ASP A 48 -9.47 31.53 -11.18
C ASP A 48 -8.62 30.34 -10.69
N LEU A 49 -7.52 30.04 -11.39
CA LEU A 49 -6.56 29.01 -11.00
C LEU A 49 -5.41 29.61 -10.20
N SER A 50 -5.14 29.02 -9.04
CA SER A 50 -4.04 29.45 -8.17
C SER A 50 -2.69 28.94 -8.69
N ILE A 51 -1.69 29.80 -8.72
CA ILE A 51 -0.32 29.49 -9.13
C ILE A 51 0.55 29.28 -7.91
N ARG A 52 1.09 28.08 -7.76
CA ARG A 52 2.01 27.72 -6.71
C ARG A 52 3.45 27.92 -7.17
N VAL A 53 4.25 28.56 -6.31
CA VAL A 53 5.66 28.84 -6.54
C VAL A 53 6.48 28.36 -5.35
N GLU A 54 7.43 27.47 -5.61
CA GLU A 54 8.33 26.89 -4.61
C GLU A 54 9.78 27.11 -5.06
N ARG A 55 10.68 27.38 -4.10
CA ARG A 55 12.11 27.53 -4.38
C ARG A 55 12.77 26.16 -4.27
N ILE A 56 13.57 25.77 -5.26
CA ILE A 56 14.26 24.49 -5.25
C ILE A 56 15.57 24.66 -4.49
N GLY A 57 15.68 24.01 -3.33
CA GLY A 57 16.87 23.99 -2.48
C GLY A 57 17.55 22.61 -2.43
N PRO A 58 18.73 22.51 -1.81
CA PRO A 58 19.50 21.25 -1.69
C PRO A 58 18.79 20.17 -0.85
N SER A 59 17.81 20.55 -0.02
CA SER A 59 16.95 19.68 0.79
C SER A 59 15.59 19.35 0.12
N GLY A 60 15.33 19.86 -1.09
CA GLY A 60 14.06 19.73 -1.80
C GLY A 60 13.34 21.07 -2.05
N PRO A 61 12.09 21.04 -2.54
CA PRO A 61 11.30 22.25 -2.79
C PRO A 61 10.82 22.88 -1.46
N GLU A 62 11.13 24.15 -1.25
CA GLU A 62 10.67 24.93 -0.09
C GLU A 62 9.62 25.97 -0.52
N ARG A 63 8.48 25.96 0.17
CA ARG A 63 7.38 26.88 -0.10
C ARG A 63 7.71 28.27 0.45
N LEU A 64 7.63 29.28 -0.41
CA LEU A 64 7.91 30.66 0.01
C LEU A 64 6.78 31.19 0.89
N ALA A 65 7.14 31.79 2.04
CA ALA A 65 6.19 32.36 2.99
C ALA A 65 5.25 33.43 2.39
N GLN A 66 5.67 34.07 1.28
CA GLN A 66 4.88 35.09 0.57
C GLN A 66 3.78 34.51 -0.35
N PHE A 67 3.73 33.18 -0.56
CA PHE A 67 2.75 32.50 -1.42
C PHE A 67 1.99 31.39 -0.66
N GLN A 68 1.59 31.69 0.58
CA GLN A 68 0.61 30.87 1.30
C GLN A 68 -0.75 30.92 0.57
N ARG A 69 -1.64 29.95 0.84
CA ARG A 69 -2.83 29.68 0.02
C ARG A 69 -3.71 30.90 -0.27
N ASP A 70 -3.81 31.84 0.67
CA ASP A 70 -4.68 33.02 0.55
C ASP A 70 -4.05 34.19 -0.23
N ASP A 71 -2.72 34.21 -0.41
CA ASP A 71 -1.96 35.26 -1.12
C ASP A 71 -1.34 34.77 -2.44
N ALA A 72 -1.68 33.56 -2.88
CA ALA A 72 -1.14 32.98 -4.10
C ALA A 72 -1.66 33.70 -5.36
N PRO A 73 -0.83 33.95 -6.39
CA PRO A 73 -1.26 34.55 -7.64
C PRO A 73 -2.37 33.70 -8.30
N VAL A 74 -3.40 34.35 -8.84
CA VAL A 74 -4.53 33.69 -9.49
C VAL A 74 -4.62 34.13 -10.96
N THR A 75 -5.00 33.22 -11.86
CA THR A 75 -5.20 33.54 -13.27
C THR A 75 -6.43 34.44 -13.50
N ASN A 76 -6.30 35.41 -14.39
CA ASN A 76 -7.39 36.32 -14.77
C ASN A 76 -8.39 35.65 -15.75
N ALA A 77 -9.42 36.39 -16.20
CA ALA A 77 -10.40 35.94 -17.21
C ALA A 77 -9.79 35.38 -18.51
N ASN A 78 -8.59 35.82 -18.88
CA ASN A 78 -7.86 35.36 -20.05
C ASN A 78 -6.89 34.20 -19.73
N GLY A 79 -6.85 33.72 -18.49
CA GLY A 79 -5.93 32.71 -18.00
C GLY A 79 -4.52 33.23 -17.67
N GLU A 80 -4.29 34.54 -17.71
CA GLU A 80 -2.96 35.12 -17.52
C GLU A 80 -2.65 35.29 -16.04
N TYR A 81 -1.39 35.07 -15.65
CA TYR A 81 -0.92 35.26 -14.28
C TYR A 81 0.44 35.98 -14.25
N VAL A 82 0.71 36.64 -13.11
CA VAL A 82 1.97 37.34 -12.86
C VAL A 82 2.45 37.02 -11.44
N VAL A 83 3.67 36.49 -11.35
CA VAL A 83 4.41 36.27 -10.10
C VAL A 83 5.51 37.32 -10.03
N SER A 84 5.57 38.10 -8.95
CA SER A 84 6.61 39.13 -8.76
C SER A 84 7.33 38.95 -7.42
N GLY A 85 8.48 39.60 -7.27
CA GLY A 85 9.24 39.56 -6.01
C GLY A 85 10.07 38.28 -5.82
N LEU A 86 10.54 37.67 -6.91
CA LEU A 86 11.40 36.48 -6.83
C LEU A 86 12.89 36.86 -6.81
N ALA A 87 13.68 36.20 -5.96
CA ALA A 87 15.13 36.38 -5.90
C ALA A 87 15.83 35.51 -6.96
N PRO A 88 17.13 35.72 -7.27
CA PRO A 88 17.89 34.77 -8.07
C PRO A 88 17.93 33.37 -7.42
N GLY A 89 17.70 32.35 -8.23
CA GLY A 89 17.58 30.95 -7.81
C GLY A 89 16.74 30.11 -8.77
N GLU A 90 16.64 28.81 -8.49
CA GLU A 90 15.72 27.92 -9.19
C GLU A 90 14.37 27.83 -8.49
N TYR A 91 13.31 27.88 -9.28
CA TYR A 91 11.94 27.84 -8.82
C TYR A 91 11.15 26.80 -9.60
N SER A 92 10.22 26.14 -8.92
CA SER A 92 9.15 25.38 -9.54
C SER A 92 7.86 26.21 -9.54
N ILE A 93 7.24 26.30 -10.70
CA ILE A 93 5.95 26.96 -10.91
C ILE A 93 4.95 25.89 -11.32
N SER A 94 3.82 25.82 -10.63
CA SER A 94 2.76 24.86 -10.92
C SER A 94 1.38 25.44 -10.73
N VAL A 95 0.38 24.89 -11.43
CA VAL A 95 -1.02 25.30 -11.32
C VAL A 95 -1.75 24.40 -10.33
N ASP A 96 -2.35 24.99 -9.29
CA ASP A 96 -3.20 24.28 -8.34
C ASP A 96 -4.64 24.25 -8.88
N VAL A 97 -5.01 23.10 -9.44
CA VAL A 97 -6.34 22.85 -10.02
C VAL A 97 -7.36 22.35 -8.99
N ARG A 98 -6.98 22.22 -7.71
CA ARG A 98 -7.88 21.68 -6.68
C ARG A 98 -9.04 22.64 -6.44
N ARG A 99 -10.27 22.11 -6.38
CA ARG A 99 -11.51 22.89 -6.26
C ARG A 99 -11.70 23.89 -7.41
N SER A 100 -11.39 23.47 -8.63
CA SER A 100 -11.62 24.25 -9.85
C SER A 100 -12.39 23.41 -10.88
N PRO A 101 -13.04 24.01 -11.89
CA PRO A 101 -13.65 23.26 -13.00
C PRO A 101 -12.61 22.73 -14.00
N TYR A 102 -11.36 22.57 -13.58
CA TYR A 102 -10.25 22.07 -14.38
C TYR A 102 -9.55 20.92 -13.66
N LYS A 103 -8.85 20.08 -14.42
CA LYS A 103 -7.96 19.04 -13.90
C LYS A 103 -6.59 19.13 -14.58
N ALA A 104 -5.59 18.49 -13.97
CA ALA A 104 -4.29 18.35 -14.63
C ALA A 104 -4.49 17.60 -15.95
N GLY A 105 -3.94 18.15 -17.04
CA GLY A 105 -4.02 17.50 -18.35
C GLY A 105 -2.98 16.39 -18.50
N ARG A 106 -2.84 15.86 -19.74
CA ARG A 106 -1.80 14.85 -20.07
C ARG A 106 -0.39 15.30 -19.68
N VAL A 107 -0.14 16.61 -19.76
CA VAL A 107 1.08 17.24 -19.26
C VAL A 107 0.74 17.92 -17.94
N MET A 108 1.43 17.53 -16.87
CA MET A 108 1.29 18.19 -15.57
C MET A 108 1.60 19.69 -15.74
N PRO A 109 0.76 20.60 -15.21
CA PRO A 109 0.96 22.03 -15.33
C PRO A 109 2.06 22.49 -14.34
N TYR A 110 3.29 22.06 -14.62
CA TYR A 110 4.50 22.27 -13.82
C TYR A 110 5.67 22.65 -14.74
N GLN A 111 6.44 23.66 -14.35
CA GLN A 111 7.65 24.07 -15.06
C GLN A 111 8.72 24.58 -14.09
N ARG A 112 9.97 24.24 -14.38
CA ARG A 112 11.14 24.75 -13.67
C ARG A 112 11.64 26.02 -14.34
N VAL A 113 11.93 27.04 -13.53
CA VAL A 113 12.37 28.36 -13.99
C VAL A 113 13.62 28.77 -13.21
N THR A 114 14.67 29.15 -13.94
CA THR A 114 15.92 29.65 -13.35
C THR A 114 15.99 31.17 -13.48
N ILE A 115 16.05 31.85 -12.33
CA ILE A 115 16.22 33.30 -12.24
C ILE A 115 17.69 33.58 -11.96
N THR A 116 18.35 34.24 -12.90
CA THR A 116 19.78 34.59 -12.83
C THR A 116 20.01 36.04 -12.42
N ARG A 117 19.04 36.94 -12.69
CA ARG A 117 19.14 38.36 -12.37
C ARG A 117 17.98 38.84 -11.49
N PRO A 118 18.22 39.75 -10.54
CA PRO A 118 17.22 40.24 -9.58
C PRO A 118 16.07 41.08 -10.18
N ASP A 119 16.19 41.49 -11.43
CA ASP A 119 15.24 42.27 -12.22
C ASP A 119 14.79 41.53 -13.49
N GLN A 120 15.07 40.21 -13.56
CA GLN A 120 14.75 39.41 -14.74
C GLN A 120 13.24 39.30 -14.93
N GLU A 121 12.79 39.58 -16.15
CA GLU A 121 11.45 39.22 -16.61
C GLU A 121 11.51 37.92 -17.40
N ILE A 122 10.71 36.94 -16.99
CA ILE A 122 10.56 35.65 -17.65
C ILE A 122 9.12 35.54 -18.11
N ARG A 123 8.92 35.31 -19.42
CA ARG A 123 7.61 35.23 -20.07
C ARG A 123 7.45 33.90 -20.78
N GLY A 124 6.21 33.50 -21.05
CA GLY A 124 5.91 32.26 -21.78
C GLY A 124 5.98 31.00 -20.92
N ILE A 125 5.77 31.15 -19.60
CA ILE A 125 5.59 30.01 -18.68
C ILE A 125 4.12 29.59 -18.74
N ASP A 126 3.74 29.03 -19.89
CA ASP A 126 2.35 28.73 -20.20
C ASP A 126 2.00 27.29 -19.81
N PHE A 127 0.76 27.08 -19.36
CA PHE A 127 0.27 25.78 -18.92
C PHE A 127 -1.00 25.41 -19.65
N GLN A 128 -1.21 24.11 -19.82
CA GLN A 128 -2.48 23.55 -20.27
C GLN A 128 -3.13 22.75 -19.15
N VAL A 129 -4.44 22.93 -19.00
CA VAL A 129 -5.27 22.16 -18.08
C VAL A 129 -6.41 21.52 -18.87
N ASP A 130 -6.82 20.33 -18.48
CA ASP A 130 -7.98 19.69 -19.10
C ASP A 130 -9.25 20.23 -18.45
N ALA A 131 -10.30 20.36 -19.27
CA ALA A 131 -11.63 20.67 -18.77
C ALA A 131 -12.12 19.58 -17.82
N ALA A 132 -12.74 20.01 -16.73
CA ALA A 132 -13.49 19.14 -15.83
C ALA A 132 -14.92 19.66 -15.67
N GLY A 133 -15.76 18.81 -15.12
CA GLY A 133 -17.15 19.08 -14.87
C GLY A 133 -17.43 19.59 -13.46
N VAL A 134 -18.63 20.13 -13.30
CA VAL A 134 -19.19 20.62 -12.05
C VAL A 134 -20.51 19.92 -11.79
N VAL A 135 -20.66 19.34 -10.62
CA VAL A 135 -21.91 18.75 -10.16
C VAL A 135 -22.39 19.54 -8.97
N TRP A 136 -23.61 20.04 -9.00
CA TRP A 136 -24.17 20.83 -7.91
C TRP A 136 -25.63 20.49 -7.70
N GLY A 137 -26.19 20.88 -6.56
CA GLY A 137 -27.61 20.69 -6.30
C GLY A 137 -27.97 20.95 -4.85
N TYR A 138 -29.16 20.49 -4.47
CA TYR A 138 -29.67 20.63 -3.11
C TYR A 138 -29.96 19.26 -2.49
N VAL A 139 -29.53 19.07 -1.25
CA VAL A 139 -29.93 17.96 -0.39
C VAL A 139 -31.12 18.39 0.46
N THR A 140 -32.27 17.76 0.24
CA THR A 140 -33.52 18.13 0.92
C THR A 140 -34.29 16.91 1.42
N THR A 141 -35.24 17.13 2.32
CA THR A 141 -36.24 16.10 2.68
C THR A 141 -37.31 15.99 1.57
N PRO A 142 -38.17 14.95 1.56
CA PRO A 142 -39.30 14.87 0.64
C PRO A 142 -40.29 16.06 0.75
N ARG A 143 -40.25 16.81 1.86
CA ARG A 143 -41.03 18.04 2.06
C ARG A 143 -40.32 19.30 1.55
N ARG A 144 -39.11 19.14 0.97
CA ARG A 144 -38.21 20.19 0.49
C ARG A 144 -37.57 21.06 1.58
N ASP A 145 -37.50 20.55 2.80
CA ASP A 145 -36.71 21.18 3.85
C ASP A 145 -35.22 20.89 3.60
N PRO A 146 -34.31 21.88 3.73
CA PRO A 146 -32.89 21.65 3.51
C PRO A 146 -32.29 20.73 4.58
N VAL A 147 -31.42 19.81 4.15
CA VAL A 147 -30.64 18.95 5.06
C VAL A 147 -29.22 19.52 5.11
N GLN A 148 -28.85 20.09 6.26
CA GLN A 148 -27.51 20.66 6.51
C GLN A 148 -26.54 19.55 6.94
N GLY A 149 -25.28 19.63 6.49
CA GLY A 149 -24.23 18.71 6.92
C GLY A 149 -24.34 17.29 6.35
N ALA A 150 -25.08 17.11 5.25
CA ALA A 150 -25.08 15.86 4.51
C ALA A 150 -23.80 15.75 3.68
N ASP A 151 -23.09 14.64 3.83
CA ASP A 151 -21.87 14.37 3.07
C ASP A 151 -22.23 13.84 1.69
N VAL A 152 -21.72 14.49 0.65
CA VAL A 152 -21.92 14.17 -0.76
C VAL A 152 -20.61 13.67 -1.33
N VAL A 153 -20.61 12.43 -1.81
CA VAL A 153 -19.42 11.75 -2.35
C VAL A 153 -19.66 11.40 -3.81
N LEU A 154 -18.75 11.83 -4.70
CA LEU A 154 -18.70 11.36 -6.07
C LEU A 154 -18.18 9.92 -6.10
N CYS A 155 -18.92 9.04 -6.73
CA CYS A 155 -18.62 7.61 -6.82
C CYS A 155 -18.90 7.08 -8.23
N THR A 156 -18.39 5.90 -8.54
CA THR A 156 -18.71 5.17 -9.77
C THR A 156 -19.77 4.10 -9.50
N SER A 157 -20.23 3.43 -10.56
CA SER A 157 -21.08 2.23 -10.45
C SER A 157 -20.31 0.99 -9.97
N ASP A 158 -19.00 1.06 -9.74
CA ASP A 158 -18.20 -0.06 -9.22
C ASP A 158 -18.58 -0.40 -7.77
N SER A 159 -18.09 -1.52 -7.25
CA SER A 159 -18.36 -1.91 -5.86
C SER A 159 -17.68 -0.99 -4.85
N VAL A 160 -18.25 -0.88 -3.64
CA VAL A 160 -17.71 -0.04 -2.54
C VAL A 160 -16.24 -0.40 -2.25
N PHE A 161 -15.91 -1.69 -2.32
CA PHE A 161 -14.55 -2.17 -2.14
C PHE A 161 -13.62 -1.76 -3.30
N ALA A 162 -14.06 -1.92 -4.56
CA ALA A 162 -13.26 -1.53 -5.73
C ALA A 162 -12.93 -0.04 -5.71
N GLN A 163 -13.89 0.78 -5.31
CA GLN A 163 -13.71 2.23 -5.20
C GLN A 163 -12.76 2.61 -4.06
N ALA A 164 -12.92 2.01 -2.87
CA ALA A 164 -12.03 2.25 -1.74
C ALA A 164 -10.58 1.82 -2.06
N PHE A 165 -10.41 0.65 -2.68
CA PHE A 165 -9.11 0.16 -3.10
C PHE A 165 -8.49 1.04 -4.19
N SER A 166 -9.28 1.44 -5.20
CA SER A 166 -8.82 2.35 -6.26
C SER A 166 -8.41 3.72 -5.71
N ALA A 167 -9.12 4.25 -4.72
CA ALA A 167 -8.77 5.52 -4.07
C ALA A 167 -7.43 5.43 -3.32
N VAL A 168 -7.16 4.30 -2.65
CA VAL A 168 -5.88 4.03 -1.98
C VAL A 168 -4.74 3.89 -2.99
N VAL A 169 -4.95 3.13 -4.07
CA VAL A 169 -3.94 2.89 -5.11
C VAL A 169 -3.62 4.15 -5.92
N ARG A 170 -4.64 4.93 -6.28
CA ARG A 170 -4.47 6.18 -7.04
C ARG A 170 -3.99 7.34 -6.18
N GLN A 171 -3.91 7.16 -4.85
CA GLN A 171 -3.62 8.21 -3.87
C GLN A 171 -4.48 9.49 -4.07
N ALA A 172 -5.69 9.31 -4.59
CA ALA A 172 -6.61 10.39 -4.91
C ALA A 172 -7.93 10.06 -4.19
N PRO A 173 -8.26 10.75 -3.09
CA PRO A 173 -9.54 10.55 -2.44
C PRO A 173 -10.68 10.92 -3.40
N PRO A 174 -11.86 10.27 -3.28
CA PRO A 174 -13.02 10.65 -4.07
C PRO A 174 -13.35 12.14 -3.86
N LEU A 175 -13.92 12.79 -4.88
CA LEU A 175 -14.40 14.17 -4.72
C LEU A 175 -15.57 14.19 -3.73
N THR A 176 -15.47 15.04 -2.72
CA THR A 176 -16.48 15.17 -1.66
C THR A 176 -16.82 16.63 -1.38
N ASP A 177 -18.06 16.88 -0.97
CA ASP A 177 -18.53 18.15 -0.39
C ASP A 177 -19.58 17.88 0.69
N SER A 178 -19.88 18.86 1.55
CA SER A 178 -20.94 18.75 2.56
C SER A 178 -22.01 19.81 2.33
N SER A 179 -23.28 19.45 2.46
CA SER A 179 -24.38 20.39 2.21
C SER A 179 -24.39 21.55 3.21
N LYS A 180 -24.60 22.76 2.70
CA LYS A 180 -24.68 24.00 3.47
C LYS A 180 -26.04 24.13 4.16
N ASP A 181 -26.24 25.23 4.90
CA ASP A 181 -27.46 25.53 5.67
C ASP A 181 -28.74 25.57 4.81
N ASP A 182 -28.60 25.92 3.53
CA ASP A 182 -29.69 25.92 2.54
C ASP A 182 -29.79 24.58 1.76
N GLY A 183 -29.01 23.57 2.14
CA GLY A 183 -28.92 22.27 1.50
C GLY A 183 -28.04 22.24 0.25
N TYR A 184 -27.44 23.37 -0.15
CA TYR A 184 -26.62 23.44 -1.36
C TYR A 184 -25.30 22.68 -1.21
N TYR A 185 -24.89 21.97 -2.26
CA TYR A 185 -23.56 21.37 -2.39
C TYR A 185 -23.00 21.59 -3.81
N GLU A 186 -21.67 21.53 -3.94
CA GLU A 186 -20.95 21.67 -5.21
C GLU A 186 -19.65 20.85 -5.24
N LEU A 187 -19.56 19.95 -6.22
CA LEU A 187 -18.37 19.17 -6.55
C LEU A 187 -17.70 19.74 -7.79
N LEU A 188 -16.46 20.19 -7.64
CA LEU A 188 -15.64 20.76 -8.70
C LEU A 188 -14.56 19.77 -9.13
N GLY A 189 -14.25 19.72 -10.43
CA GLY A 189 -13.16 18.90 -10.96
C GLY A 189 -13.57 17.49 -11.37
N VAL A 190 -14.86 17.26 -11.62
CA VAL A 190 -15.40 15.95 -11.99
C VAL A 190 -14.90 15.53 -13.39
N PRO A 191 -14.25 14.37 -13.57
CA PRO A 191 -13.78 13.95 -14.89
C PRO A 191 -14.91 13.82 -15.93
N LEU A 192 -14.58 14.05 -17.20
CA LEU A 192 -15.53 13.98 -18.31
C LEU A 192 -15.50 12.60 -18.99
N ASN A 193 -16.60 12.25 -19.65
CA ASN A 193 -16.81 11.04 -20.45
C ASN A 193 -16.72 9.71 -19.68
N GLU A 194 -17.00 9.77 -18.38
CA GLU A 194 -17.12 8.61 -17.49
C GLU A 194 -18.47 8.66 -16.77
N GLU A 195 -19.00 7.48 -16.40
CA GLU A 195 -20.24 7.37 -15.64
C GLU A 195 -19.99 7.57 -14.14
N TYR A 196 -20.69 8.54 -13.56
CA TYR A 196 -20.62 8.89 -12.15
C TYR A 196 -21.98 8.80 -11.48
N ARG A 197 -21.96 8.67 -10.15
CA ARG A 197 -23.10 8.74 -9.25
C ARG A 197 -22.76 9.63 -8.06
N LEU A 198 -23.79 10.07 -7.34
CA LEU A 198 -23.63 10.72 -6.04
C LEU A 198 -24.12 9.79 -4.96
N TYR A 199 -23.26 9.55 -3.98
CA TYR A 199 -23.62 8.85 -2.75
C TYR A 199 -23.70 9.88 -1.62
N VAL A 200 -24.88 10.00 -1.02
CA VAL A 200 -25.18 11.03 -0.02
C VAL A 200 -25.56 10.39 1.31
N THR A 201 -24.87 10.81 2.37
CA THR A 201 -25.13 10.35 3.74
C THR A 201 -25.49 11.51 4.65
N ALA A 202 -26.42 11.30 5.56
CA ALA A 202 -26.72 12.24 6.65
C ALA A 202 -26.93 11.47 7.95
N GLU A 203 -26.77 12.15 9.08
CA GLU A 203 -26.83 11.55 10.42
C GLU A 203 -28.19 10.87 10.70
N ASN A 204 -29.28 11.54 10.35
CA ASN A 204 -30.65 11.13 10.72
C ASN A 204 -31.48 10.62 9.54
N ASN A 205 -30.84 10.18 8.46
CA ASN A 205 -31.53 9.70 7.27
C ASN A 205 -30.84 8.49 6.65
N SER A 206 -31.61 7.72 5.89
CA SER A 206 -31.08 6.63 5.09
C SER A 206 -30.20 7.19 3.97
N PRO A 207 -28.97 6.65 3.78
CA PRO A 207 -28.13 7.01 2.66
C PRO A 207 -28.86 6.91 1.32
N GLN A 208 -28.51 7.80 0.39
CA GLN A 208 -29.11 7.89 -0.94
C GLN A 208 -28.04 7.73 -2.01
N LEU A 209 -28.44 7.11 -3.12
CA LEU A 209 -27.61 6.96 -4.30
C LEU A 209 -28.37 7.55 -5.49
N ALA A 210 -27.75 8.52 -6.15
CA ALA A 210 -28.32 9.13 -7.35
C ALA A 210 -28.24 8.19 -8.57
N ASP A 211 -29.10 8.48 -9.55
CA ASP A 211 -29.00 7.87 -10.87
C ASP A 211 -27.66 8.22 -11.54
N PRO A 212 -27.14 7.33 -12.40
CA PRO A 212 -25.88 7.57 -13.09
C PRO A 212 -25.99 8.77 -14.04
N PHE A 213 -24.92 9.55 -14.12
CA PHE A 213 -24.79 10.68 -15.03
C PHE A 213 -23.40 10.72 -15.67
N ILE A 214 -23.30 11.39 -16.81
CA ILE A 214 -22.05 11.59 -17.54
C ILE A 214 -21.91 13.08 -17.85
N LEU A 215 -20.75 13.65 -17.54
CA LEU A 215 -20.38 15.00 -17.97
C LEU A 215 -19.57 14.92 -19.26
N THR A 216 -19.82 15.84 -20.19
CA THR A 216 -19.12 15.88 -21.48
C THR A 216 -18.54 17.26 -21.72
N ALA A 217 -17.67 17.40 -22.73
CA ALA A 217 -17.12 18.70 -23.09
C ALA A 217 -18.20 19.73 -23.46
N ALA A 218 -19.33 19.28 -24.02
CA ALA A 218 -20.48 20.14 -24.38
C ALA A 218 -21.41 20.43 -23.20
N ASN A 219 -21.45 19.54 -22.20
CA ASN A 219 -22.29 19.69 -21.02
C ASN A 219 -21.48 19.39 -19.75
N ARG A 220 -20.77 20.41 -19.27
CA ARG A 220 -19.83 20.32 -18.15
C ARG A 220 -20.47 20.57 -16.79
N SER A 221 -21.73 20.96 -16.76
CA SER A 221 -22.43 21.23 -15.50
C SER A 221 -23.72 20.42 -15.45
N VAL A 222 -23.97 19.77 -14.33
CA VAL A 222 -25.23 19.07 -14.07
C VAL A 222 -25.76 19.45 -12.70
N ARG A 223 -27.07 19.66 -12.63
CA ARG A 223 -27.80 19.83 -11.37
C ARG A 223 -28.41 18.51 -10.94
N ILE A 224 -28.08 18.04 -9.74
CA ILE A 224 -28.64 16.80 -9.16
C ILE A 224 -29.19 17.14 -7.77
N ASP A 225 -30.51 17.20 -7.64
CA ASP A 225 -31.14 17.37 -6.33
C ASP A 225 -31.33 15.99 -5.68
N VAL A 226 -30.94 15.85 -4.42
CA VAL A 226 -30.99 14.58 -3.67
C VAL A 226 -32.03 14.69 -2.55
N PHE A 227 -32.95 13.73 -2.49
CA PHE A 227 -33.98 13.66 -1.47
C PHE A 227 -33.63 12.61 -0.42
N MET A 228 -33.41 13.04 0.83
CA MET A 228 -33.08 12.16 1.94
C MET A 228 -34.34 11.52 2.51
N PHE A 229 -34.49 10.20 2.33
CA PHE A 229 -35.60 9.43 2.90
C PHE A 229 -35.25 8.86 4.27
N SER A 230 -36.28 8.56 5.06
CA SER A 230 -36.12 7.69 6.23
C SER A 230 -35.94 6.24 5.78
N GLY A 231 -35.17 5.47 6.54
CA GLY A 231 -34.96 4.03 6.35
C GLY A 231 -35.76 3.20 7.34
N THR A 232 -35.58 1.89 7.25
CA THR A 232 -36.13 0.93 8.21
C THR A 232 -35.35 1.00 9.52
N SER A 233 -36.05 1.06 10.66
CA SER A 233 -35.43 0.82 11.96
C SER A 233 -35.52 -0.67 12.34
N VAL A 234 -34.43 -1.22 12.87
CA VAL A 234 -34.31 -2.62 13.26
C VAL A 234 -34.18 -2.71 14.78
N TYR A 235 -35.13 -3.40 15.41
CA TYR A 235 -35.23 -3.59 16.85
C TYR A 235 -34.97 -5.05 17.21
N GLY A 236 -34.09 -5.27 18.18
CA GLY A 236 -33.79 -6.62 18.65
C GLY A 236 -33.20 -6.67 20.05
N VAL A 237 -32.87 -7.89 20.46
CA VAL A 237 -32.19 -8.18 21.73
C VAL A 237 -31.00 -9.10 21.49
N VAL A 238 -29.93 -8.92 22.26
CA VAL A 238 -28.79 -9.84 22.31
C VAL A 238 -28.89 -10.67 23.58
N VAL A 239 -28.80 -12.00 23.45
CA VAL A 239 -28.94 -12.95 24.56
C VAL A 239 -27.79 -13.96 24.60
N ASP A 240 -27.53 -14.56 25.76
CA ASP A 240 -26.61 -15.69 25.90
C ASP A 240 -27.30 -17.04 25.65
N ASP A 241 -26.55 -18.15 25.73
CA ASP A 241 -27.07 -19.52 25.63
C ASP A 241 -28.19 -19.88 26.61
N ARG A 242 -28.26 -19.16 27.72
CA ARG A 242 -29.27 -19.33 28.77
C ARG A 242 -30.43 -18.35 28.62
N ARG A 243 -30.48 -17.60 27.51
CA ARG A 243 -31.43 -16.52 27.19
C ARG A 243 -31.38 -15.33 28.15
N ASN A 244 -30.26 -15.12 28.85
CA ASN A 244 -30.07 -13.90 29.61
C ASN A 244 -29.69 -12.75 28.68
N PRO A 245 -30.18 -11.53 28.91
CA PRO A 245 -29.81 -10.37 28.12
C PRO A 245 -28.32 -10.04 28.28
N VAL A 246 -27.68 -9.68 27.17
CA VAL A 246 -26.25 -9.31 27.14
C VAL A 246 -26.12 -7.81 26.94
N GLU A 247 -25.81 -7.09 28.02
CA GLU A 247 -25.56 -5.64 28.02
C GLU A 247 -24.22 -5.28 27.35
N ASN A 248 -24.12 -4.08 26.74
CA ASN A 248 -22.89 -3.54 26.15
C ASN A 248 -22.25 -4.42 25.06
N ALA A 249 -23.02 -5.33 24.44
CA ALA A 249 -22.62 -6.01 23.22
C ALA A 249 -22.66 -5.01 22.07
N GLU A 250 -21.64 -5.02 21.23
CA GLU A 250 -21.64 -4.22 20.01
C GLU A 250 -22.39 -4.99 18.92
N VAL A 251 -23.41 -4.35 18.36
CA VAL A 251 -24.21 -4.89 17.26
C VAL A 251 -23.84 -4.12 16.00
N ILE A 252 -23.41 -4.84 14.98
CA ILE A 252 -22.95 -4.28 13.71
C ILE A 252 -23.89 -4.76 12.61
N CYS A 253 -24.44 -3.82 11.85
CA CYS A 253 -25.20 -4.05 10.63
C CYS A 253 -24.33 -3.68 9.44
N ILE A 254 -24.05 -4.68 8.61
CA ILE A 254 -23.33 -4.49 7.35
C ILE A 254 -24.22 -4.95 6.19
N PRO A 255 -24.07 -4.37 4.99
CA PRO A 255 -24.65 -4.94 3.78
C PRO A 255 -24.19 -6.39 3.64
N SER A 256 -25.03 -7.24 3.03
CA SER A 256 -24.60 -8.61 2.72
C SER A 256 -23.27 -8.59 1.94
N TYR A 257 -22.39 -9.54 2.20
CA TYR A 257 -21.07 -9.60 1.55
C TYR A 257 -21.17 -9.55 0.01
N THR A 258 -22.17 -10.21 -0.57
CA THR A 258 -22.52 -10.11 -2.01
C THR A 258 -22.68 -8.65 -2.48
N LYS A 259 -23.29 -7.78 -1.67
CA LYS A 259 -23.54 -6.36 -2.00
C LYS A 259 -22.33 -5.45 -1.82
N LEU A 260 -21.35 -5.84 -1.00
CA LEU A 260 -20.09 -5.10 -0.83
C LEU A 260 -19.17 -5.21 -2.04
N LEU A 261 -19.28 -6.32 -2.76
CA LEU A 261 -18.45 -6.66 -3.92
C LEU A 261 -19.19 -6.51 -5.26
N SER A 262 -20.52 -6.33 -5.24
CA SER A 262 -21.33 -6.05 -6.43
C SER A 262 -21.25 -4.58 -6.88
N PRO A 263 -21.52 -4.28 -8.17
CA PRO A 263 -21.75 -2.92 -8.64
C PRO A 263 -22.73 -2.16 -7.75
N MET A 264 -22.44 -0.89 -7.49
CA MET A 264 -23.23 -0.04 -6.61
C MET A 264 -24.48 0.46 -7.35
N GLU A 265 -25.50 -0.40 -7.41
CA GLU A 265 -26.81 -0.07 -8.00
C GLU A 265 -27.84 0.41 -6.96
N SER A 266 -27.53 0.29 -5.67
CA SER A 266 -28.42 0.65 -4.54
C SER A 266 -27.63 1.24 -3.37
N PRO A 267 -28.22 2.15 -2.56
CA PRO A 267 -27.54 2.68 -1.38
C PRO A 267 -27.35 1.60 -0.30
N HIS A 268 -26.20 1.59 0.34
CA HIS A 268 -25.82 0.61 1.36
C HIS A 268 -25.40 1.32 2.66
N ALA A 269 -25.92 0.89 3.80
CA ALA A 269 -25.52 1.48 5.09
C ALA A 269 -24.63 0.55 5.92
N PHE A 270 -23.59 1.11 6.52
CA PHE A 270 -22.91 0.51 7.66
C PHE A 270 -23.42 1.20 8.91
N ARG A 271 -23.89 0.42 9.89
CA ARG A 271 -24.38 0.93 11.16
C ARG A 271 -23.88 0.05 12.29
N ASN A 272 -23.57 0.66 13.43
CA ASN A 272 -23.29 -0.07 14.65
C ASN A 272 -24.04 0.57 15.83
N THR A 273 -24.25 -0.21 16.88
CA THR A 273 -24.88 0.25 18.12
C THR A 273 -24.40 -0.62 19.28
N ARG A 274 -24.73 -0.24 20.52
CA ARG A 274 -24.46 -1.06 21.71
C ARG A 274 -25.77 -1.42 22.40
N THR A 275 -25.83 -2.62 22.97
CA THR A 275 -27.02 -3.06 23.69
C THR A 275 -27.16 -2.38 25.06
N GLY A 276 -28.40 -2.07 25.44
CA GLY A 276 -28.75 -1.58 26.77
C GLY A 276 -28.68 -2.65 27.86
N GLY A 277 -29.00 -2.29 29.10
CA GLY A 277 -28.96 -3.18 30.27
C GLY A 277 -29.92 -4.38 30.20
N ASP A 278 -30.97 -4.27 29.38
CA ASP A 278 -31.92 -5.35 29.06
C ASP A 278 -31.54 -6.11 27.78
N GLY A 279 -30.35 -5.87 27.23
CA GLY A 279 -29.86 -6.50 26.00
C GLY A 279 -30.49 -5.93 24.72
N SER A 280 -31.36 -4.92 24.81
CA SER A 280 -32.05 -4.33 23.66
C SER A 280 -31.10 -3.49 22.80
N PHE A 281 -31.33 -3.47 21.49
CA PHE A 281 -30.63 -2.61 20.54
C PHE A 281 -31.58 -2.05 19.48
N VAL A 282 -31.21 -0.90 18.93
CA VAL A 282 -31.89 -0.26 17.79
C VAL A 282 -30.86 0.16 16.76
N ILE A 283 -31.10 -0.21 15.50
CA ILE A 283 -30.34 0.27 14.34
C ILE A 283 -31.29 1.07 13.46
N GLN A 284 -31.04 2.36 13.33
CA GLN A 284 -31.93 3.29 12.64
C GLN A 284 -31.52 3.52 11.19
N GLU A 285 -32.49 3.93 10.38
CA GLU A 285 -32.27 4.48 9.04
C GLU A 285 -31.53 3.52 8.08
N VAL A 286 -31.88 2.22 8.11
CA VAL A 286 -31.29 1.22 7.21
C VAL A 286 -32.01 1.27 5.85
N PRO A 287 -31.30 1.52 4.73
CA PRO A 287 -31.89 1.49 3.39
C PRO A 287 -32.48 0.12 3.05
N ALA A 288 -33.39 0.10 2.08
CA ALA A 288 -33.90 -1.16 1.53
C ALA A 288 -32.76 -2.02 0.97
N GLY A 289 -32.73 -3.31 1.29
CA GLY A 289 -31.68 -4.19 0.81
C GLY A 289 -31.56 -5.49 1.59
N SER A 290 -30.41 -6.15 1.42
CA SER A 290 -30.04 -7.36 2.17
C SER A 290 -28.84 -7.03 3.06
N TYR A 291 -29.00 -7.25 4.36
CA TYR A 291 -28.00 -6.92 5.37
C TYR A 291 -27.78 -8.11 6.31
N GLN A 292 -26.67 -8.09 7.04
CA GLN A 292 -26.35 -9.04 8.08
C GLN A 292 -26.05 -8.31 9.39
N LEU A 293 -26.61 -8.86 10.47
CA LEU A 293 -26.38 -8.39 11.83
C LEU A 293 -25.41 -9.30 12.56
N PHE A 294 -24.41 -8.70 13.18
CA PHE A 294 -23.45 -9.35 14.05
C PHE A 294 -23.59 -8.78 15.45
N ALA A 295 -23.46 -9.64 16.46
CA ALA A 295 -23.20 -9.19 17.83
C ALA A 295 -21.79 -9.63 18.20
N GLN A 296 -21.05 -8.76 18.87
CA GLN A 296 -19.76 -9.08 19.44
C GLN A 296 -19.66 -8.54 20.87
N LYS A 297 -19.05 -9.33 21.74
CA LYS A 297 -18.70 -8.92 23.10
C LYS A 297 -17.50 -9.72 23.58
N ARG A 298 -16.57 -9.06 24.25
CA ARG A 298 -15.40 -9.70 24.86
C ARG A 298 -15.83 -10.85 25.78
N GLY A 299 -15.17 -12.00 25.66
CA GLY A 299 -15.49 -13.21 26.42
C GLY A 299 -16.63 -14.08 25.84
N TYR A 300 -17.12 -13.75 24.64
CA TYR A 300 -18.07 -14.56 23.87
C TYR A 300 -17.43 -14.99 22.54
N LYS A 301 -17.84 -16.15 22.02
CA LYS A 301 -17.41 -16.68 20.74
C LYS A 301 -17.87 -15.75 19.62
N VAL A 302 -16.99 -15.49 18.65
CA VAL A 302 -17.35 -14.66 17.49
C VAL A 302 -18.13 -15.51 16.49
N ALA A 303 -19.35 -15.07 16.14
CA ALA A 303 -20.13 -15.69 15.10
C ALA A 303 -19.60 -15.28 13.72
N ALA A 304 -19.08 -16.26 12.96
CA ALA A 304 -18.59 -16.03 11.59
C ALA A 304 -19.71 -15.72 10.58
N VAL A 305 -20.97 -15.99 10.92
CA VAL A 305 -22.14 -15.74 10.07
C VAL A 305 -23.12 -14.84 10.81
N GLY A 306 -23.40 -13.68 10.23
CA GLY A 306 -24.37 -12.73 10.76
C GLY A 306 -25.81 -13.14 10.45
N GLN A 307 -26.75 -12.73 11.30
CA GLN A 307 -28.17 -12.96 11.07
C GLN A 307 -28.67 -12.11 9.90
N PRO A 308 -29.22 -12.70 8.83
CA PRO A 308 -29.70 -11.94 7.69
C PRO A 308 -30.97 -11.17 8.04
N ILE A 309 -31.06 -9.93 7.54
CA ILE A 309 -32.25 -9.09 7.59
C ILE A 309 -32.52 -8.48 6.21
N TYR A 310 -33.80 -8.19 5.94
CA TYR A 310 -34.24 -7.64 4.66
C TYR A 310 -35.08 -6.37 4.86
N PRO A 311 -34.44 -5.24 5.22
CA PRO A 311 -35.09 -3.94 5.27
C PRO A 311 -35.76 -3.61 3.93
N ASN A 312 -36.97 -3.04 3.99
CA ASN A 312 -37.68 -2.57 2.81
C ASN A 312 -37.64 -1.04 2.67
N GLY A 313 -37.03 -0.33 3.63
CA GLY A 313 -36.92 1.14 3.64
C GLY A 313 -38.18 1.88 4.11
N TYR A 314 -39.24 1.17 4.52
CA TYR A 314 -40.52 1.77 4.91
C TYR A 314 -41.10 1.22 6.21
N SER A 315 -40.83 -0.04 6.51
CA SER A 315 -41.38 -0.76 7.66
C SER A 315 -40.27 -1.14 8.61
N ASP A 316 -40.53 -0.97 9.91
CA ASP A 316 -39.62 -1.37 10.96
C ASP A 316 -39.57 -2.89 11.11
N ILE A 317 -38.38 -3.42 11.36
CA ILE A 317 -38.14 -4.83 11.66
C ILE A 317 -38.07 -4.97 13.17
N THR A 318 -38.91 -5.83 13.74
CA THR A 318 -38.94 -6.09 15.19
C THR A 318 -38.75 -7.57 15.48
N GLY A 319 -38.31 -7.91 16.70
CA GLY A 319 -38.18 -9.29 17.16
C GLY A 319 -36.90 -9.98 16.71
N VAL A 320 -35.87 -9.24 16.33
CA VAL A 320 -34.54 -9.80 16.04
C VAL A 320 -33.90 -10.29 17.34
N VAL A 321 -33.37 -11.52 17.35
CA VAL A 321 -32.68 -12.10 18.50
C VAL A 321 -31.32 -12.60 18.06
N LEU A 322 -30.26 -11.96 18.56
CA LEU A 322 -28.88 -12.37 18.33
C LEU A 322 -28.39 -13.16 19.56
N ALA A 323 -27.85 -14.35 19.33
CA ALA A 323 -27.30 -15.18 20.39
C ALA A 323 -25.78 -15.07 20.44
N LEU A 324 -25.22 -14.88 21.64
CA LEU A 324 -23.80 -14.94 21.91
C LEU A 324 -23.49 -16.16 22.78
N HIS A 325 -22.53 -16.97 22.33
CA HIS A 325 -22.08 -18.14 23.07
C HIS A 325 -20.90 -17.74 23.95
N PRO A 326 -20.92 -17.92 25.29
CA PRO A 326 -19.77 -17.64 26.12
C PRO A 326 -18.55 -18.48 25.69
N VAL A 327 -17.35 -17.93 25.86
CA VAL A 327 -16.12 -18.69 25.66
C VAL A 327 -15.89 -19.55 26.90
N ASP A 328 -15.77 -20.87 26.71
CA ASP A 328 -15.29 -21.76 27.77
C ASP A 328 -13.85 -21.33 28.10
N GLN A 329 -13.58 -20.91 29.33
CA GLN A 329 -12.25 -20.43 29.72
C GLN A 329 -11.20 -21.50 29.42
N GLY A 330 -10.14 -21.10 28.71
CA GLY A 330 -9.20 -22.00 28.02
C GLY A 330 -8.77 -23.23 28.82
N GLU A 331 -9.03 -24.42 28.27
CA GLU A 331 -8.66 -25.70 28.89
C GLU A 331 -7.20 -26.11 28.63
N HIS A 332 -6.45 -25.35 27.83
CA HIS A 332 -5.09 -25.71 27.42
C HIS A 332 -4.01 -24.99 28.22
N MET A 333 -2.84 -25.62 28.29
CA MET A 333 -1.63 -25.12 28.94
C MET A 333 -0.49 -25.03 27.93
N VAL A 334 0.27 -23.94 28.01
CA VAL A 334 1.53 -23.75 27.27
C VAL A 334 2.67 -23.90 28.25
N TYR A 335 3.54 -24.88 28.05
CA TYR A 335 4.69 -25.11 28.91
C TYR A 335 5.90 -25.56 28.11
N GLY A 336 7.09 -25.44 28.70
CA GLY A 336 8.32 -25.75 27.99
C GLY A 336 9.59 -25.51 28.79
N THR A 337 10.72 -25.66 28.11
CA THR A 337 12.07 -25.45 28.64
C THR A 337 12.88 -24.54 27.72
N VAL A 338 13.70 -23.67 28.32
CA VAL A 338 14.67 -22.81 27.65
C VAL A 338 16.08 -23.28 28.00
N THR A 339 16.90 -23.57 26.98
CA THR A 339 18.29 -23.99 27.13
C THR A 339 19.23 -23.16 26.26
N ASP A 340 20.53 -23.23 26.50
CA ASP A 340 21.54 -22.76 25.55
C ASP A 340 21.84 -23.82 24.47
N SER A 341 22.73 -23.48 23.53
CA SER A 341 23.18 -24.38 22.45
C SER A 341 23.96 -25.61 22.93
N THR A 342 24.45 -25.60 24.18
CA THR A 342 25.11 -26.75 24.82
C THR A 342 24.12 -27.67 25.54
N GLY A 343 22.85 -27.25 25.64
CA GLY A 343 21.78 -27.96 26.35
C GLY A 343 21.68 -27.60 27.83
N ALA A 344 22.44 -26.61 28.33
CA ALA A 344 22.32 -26.15 29.71
C ALA A 344 21.03 -25.34 29.90
N PRO A 345 20.27 -25.55 31.00
CA PRO A 345 19.04 -24.81 31.26
C PRO A 345 19.33 -23.35 31.58
N LEU A 346 18.51 -22.43 31.05
CA LEU A 346 18.65 -21.00 31.25
C LEU A 346 17.61 -20.47 32.24
N GLU A 347 18.06 -20.11 33.44
CA GLU A 347 17.24 -19.51 34.50
C GLU A 347 16.98 -18.01 34.25
N GLY A 348 15.78 -17.54 34.59
CA GLY A 348 15.46 -16.11 34.58
C GLY A 348 15.17 -15.51 33.20
N ALA A 349 15.16 -16.31 32.13
CA ALA A 349 14.78 -15.88 30.79
C ALA A 349 13.33 -15.41 30.80
N GLN A 350 13.08 -14.20 30.29
CA GLN A 350 11.76 -13.62 30.18
C GLN A 350 11.02 -14.26 28.99
N VAL A 351 9.88 -14.87 29.27
CA VAL A 351 9.05 -15.57 28.29
C VAL A 351 7.75 -14.80 28.13
N ALA A 352 7.47 -14.30 26.93
CA ALA A 352 6.24 -13.65 26.56
C ALA A 352 5.44 -14.54 25.60
N LEU A 353 4.23 -14.91 26.00
CA LEU A 353 3.25 -15.58 25.15
C LEU A 353 2.28 -14.52 24.64
N GLU A 354 2.25 -14.34 23.33
CA GLU A 354 1.38 -13.38 22.66
C GLU A 354 0.62 -14.05 21.54
N GLY A 355 -0.63 -13.67 21.31
CA GLY A 355 -1.38 -14.25 20.20
C GLY A 355 -2.86 -14.00 20.30
N MET A 356 -3.60 -14.72 19.48
CA MET A 356 -5.05 -14.58 19.37
C MET A 356 -5.70 -15.94 19.58
N SER A 357 -6.70 -15.98 20.45
CA SER A 357 -7.58 -17.14 20.54
C SER A 357 -8.49 -17.20 19.31
N THR A 358 -8.64 -18.38 18.69
CA THR A 358 -9.52 -18.55 17.52
C THR A 358 -10.98 -18.50 17.90
N ASP A 359 -11.32 -18.94 19.11
CA ASP A 359 -12.72 -19.05 19.54
C ASP A 359 -13.29 -17.69 19.96
N ALA A 360 -12.49 -16.87 20.67
CA ALA A 360 -12.92 -15.56 21.16
C ALA A 360 -12.47 -14.39 20.27
N MET A 361 -11.59 -14.64 19.29
CA MET A 361 -10.85 -13.61 18.52
C MET A 361 -10.18 -12.54 19.41
N ASP A 362 -9.94 -12.85 20.68
CA ASP A 362 -9.32 -11.95 21.65
C ASP A 362 -7.80 -12.12 21.67
N SER A 363 -7.09 -11.00 21.82
CA SER A 363 -5.64 -10.98 22.02
C SER A 363 -5.27 -11.36 23.45
N ILE A 364 -4.32 -12.26 23.58
CA ILE A 364 -3.75 -12.70 24.85
C ILE A 364 -2.29 -12.27 24.87
N SER A 365 -1.90 -11.61 25.95
CA SER A 365 -0.51 -11.38 26.32
C SER A 365 -0.30 -11.91 27.74
N ARG A 366 0.68 -12.80 27.91
CA ARG A 366 1.10 -13.36 29.18
C ARG A 366 2.62 -13.29 29.24
N GLN A 367 3.16 -13.00 30.42
CA GLN A 367 4.60 -12.96 30.63
C GLN A 367 4.96 -13.79 31.86
N GLY A 368 6.11 -14.44 31.78
CA GLY A 368 6.68 -15.24 32.86
C GLY A 368 8.21 -15.22 32.79
N ARG A 369 8.84 -15.88 33.74
CA ARG A 369 10.28 -16.14 33.71
C ARG A 369 10.55 -17.63 33.89
N THR A 370 11.64 -18.11 33.31
CA THR A 370 12.06 -19.50 33.51
C THR A 370 12.60 -19.73 34.92
N ASP A 371 12.33 -20.91 35.47
CA ASP A 371 12.88 -21.36 36.76
C ASP A 371 14.33 -21.86 36.64
N GLY A 372 14.93 -22.32 37.75
CA GLY A 372 16.30 -22.85 37.80
C GLY A 372 16.53 -24.13 36.98
N ALA A 373 15.48 -24.75 36.45
CA ALA A 373 15.56 -25.85 35.48
C ALA A 373 15.22 -25.40 34.05
N GLY A 374 15.14 -24.08 33.82
CA GLY A 374 14.80 -23.48 32.53
C GLY A 374 13.32 -23.60 32.16
N ARG A 375 12.42 -24.00 33.07
CA ARG A 375 11.02 -24.30 32.73
C ARG A 375 10.12 -23.09 32.83
N PHE A 376 9.11 -23.02 31.97
CA PHE A 376 8.03 -22.04 32.02
C PHE A 376 6.65 -22.71 31.84
N ARG A 377 5.60 -22.03 32.32
CA ARG A 377 4.22 -22.51 32.23
C ARG A 377 3.21 -21.35 32.20
N PHE A 378 2.22 -21.47 31.32
CA PHE A 378 1.02 -20.64 31.25
C PHE A 378 -0.22 -21.54 31.20
N ASP A 379 -1.18 -21.27 32.08
CA ASP A 379 -2.46 -22.00 32.15
C ASP A 379 -3.61 -21.14 31.59
N GLY A 380 -4.74 -21.77 31.31
CA GLY A 380 -5.95 -21.04 30.91
C GLY A 380 -5.92 -20.54 29.47
N ILE A 381 -5.20 -21.23 28.58
CA ILE A 381 -4.99 -20.83 27.19
C ILE A 381 -6.08 -21.46 26.33
N GLY A 382 -6.80 -20.64 25.57
CA GLY A 382 -7.81 -21.11 24.61
C GLY A 382 -7.16 -21.78 23.40
N LEU A 383 -7.97 -22.41 22.54
CA LEU A 383 -7.49 -22.73 21.21
C LEU A 383 -7.19 -21.42 20.48
N GLY A 384 -6.03 -21.38 19.82
CA GLY A 384 -5.51 -20.14 19.30
C GLY A 384 -4.16 -20.29 18.65
N ILE A 385 -3.78 -19.21 17.96
CA ILE A 385 -2.49 -19.08 17.34
C ILE A 385 -1.67 -18.15 18.24
N TYR A 386 -0.59 -18.70 18.80
CA TYR A 386 0.26 -17.99 19.73
C TYR A 386 1.71 -18.03 19.26
N ARG A 387 2.42 -16.93 19.51
CA ARG A 387 3.87 -16.81 19.44
C ARG A 387 4.45 -16.77 20.85
N LEU A 388 5.62 -17.37 21.01
CA LEU A 388 6.39 -17.31 22.25
C LEU A 388 7.69 -16.57 21.97
N GLU A 389 7.90 -15.43 22.61
CA GLU A 389 9.16 -14.70 22.58
C GLU A 389 9.93 -14.94 23.87
N VAL A 390 11.19 -15.31 23.75
CA VAL A 390 12.09 -15.54 24.90
C VAL A 390 13.29 -14.62 24.82
N ARG A 391 13.54 -13.89 25.90
CA ARG A 391 14.65 -12.93 26.03
C ARG A 391 15.47 -13.24 27.28
N LEU A 392 16.79 -13.20 27.15
CA LEU A 392 17.72 -13.27 28.26
C LEU A 392 18.96 -12.44 27.93
N ASP A 393 19.44 -11.65 28.88
CA ASP A 393 20.62 -10.80 28.66
C ASP A 393 21.84 -11.65 28.31
N GLY A 394 22.63 -11.19 27.33
CA GLY A 394 23.76 -11.94 26.78
C GLY A 394 23.39 -13.01 25.75
N TYR A 395 22.10 -13.22 25.49
CA TYR A 395 21.59 -14.14 24.47
C TYR A 395 20.76 -13.41 23.43
N SER A 396 20.72 -13.97 22.24
CA SER A 396 19.88 -13.49 21.15
C SER A 396 18.42 -13.85 21.42
N PRO A 397 17.48 -12.90 21.40
CA PRO A 397 16.05 -13.18 21.55
C PRO A 397 15.58 -14.23 20.54
N ARG A 398 14.73 -15.15 20.99
CA ARG A 398 14.15 -16.18 20.11
C ARG A 398 12.64 -16.13 20.14
N THR A 399 12.04 -16.12 18.95
CA THR A 399 10.59 -16.17 18.77
C THR A 399 10.19 -17.51 18.15
N LEU A 400 9.30 -18.25 18.81
CA LEU A 400 8.61 -19.41 18.26
C LEU A 400 7.24 -18.98 17.75
N SER A 401 7.03 -19.02 16.44
CA SER A 401 5.72 -18.70 15.84
C SER A 401 4.70 -19.84 15.96
N ARG A 402 5.16 -21.06 16.31
CA ARG A 402 4.31 -22.26 16.44
C ARG A 402 4.37 -22.79 17.87
N VAL A 403 3.54 -22.22 18.73
CA VAL A 403 3.41 -22.68 20.12
C VAL A 403 2.51 -23.92 20.18
N LEU A 404 3.03 -24.99 20.77
CA LEU A 404 2.29 -26.22 20.99
C LEU A 404 1.47 -26.12 22.28
N LEU A 405 0.16 -26.36 22.18
CA LEU A 405 -0.75 -26.45 23.31
C LEU A 405 -0.72 -27.86 23.91
N ASN A 406 -0.74 -27.96 25.25
CA ASN A 406 -0.68 -29.20 26.04
C ASN A 406 0.54 -30.09 25.77
N ARG A 407 1.56 -29.57 25.09
CA ARG A 407 2.81 -30.27 24.77
C ARG A 407 4.01 -29.39 25.12
N GLU A 408 5.14 -30.04 25.35
CA GLU A 408 6.40 -29.36 25.69
C GLU A 408 6.91 -28.53 24.50
N ASN A 409 7.17 -27.25 24.75
CA ASN A 409 7.84 -26.34 23.83
C ASN A 409 9.32 -26.22 24.21
N ARG A 410 10.25 -26.51 23.29
CA ARG A 410 11.68 -26.42 23.55
C ARG A 410 12.26 -25.20 22.84
N VAL A 411 12.88 -24.30 23.60
CA VAL A 411 13.52 -23.08 23.10
C VAL A 411 15.02 -23.20 23.36
N VAL A 412 15.84 -23.02 22.31
CA VAL A 412 17.29 -22.92 22.46
C VAL A 412 17.70 -21.47 22.20
N LEU A 413 18.34 -20.81 23.15
CA LEU A 413 18.92 -19.47 22.95
C LEU A 413 20.39 -19.59 22.56
N GLU A 414 20.83 -18.73 21.66
CA GLU A 414 22.22 -18.62 21.23
C GLU A 414 22.87 -17.41 21.88
N ALA A 415 24.14 -17.53 22.27
CA ALA A 415 24.89 -16.42 22.85
C ALA A 415 25.05 -15.30 21.81
N SER A 416 24.80 -14.06 22.23
CA SER A 416 24.97 -12.90 21.34
C SER A 416 26.45 -12.67 21.05
N SER A 417 26.76 -12.30 19.81
CA SER A 417 28.09 -11.91 19.36
C SER A 417 28.27 -10.41 19.52
N LEU A 418 29.50 -9.98 19.80
CA LEU A 418 29.87 -8.59 20.04
C LEU A 418 30.66 -8.04 18.85
N VAL A 419 30.27 -6.88 18.32
CA VAL A 419 31.01 -6.16 17.28
C VAL A 419 31.44 -4.81 17.82
N ARG A 420 32.75 -4.52 17.77
CA ARG A 420 33.32 -3.24 18.18
C ARG A 420 34.16 -2.61 17.07
N GLY A 421 34.00 -1.31 16.89
CA GLY A 421 34.70 -0.59 15.84
C GLY A 421 34.63 0.92 15.96
N VAL A 422 35.06 1.61 14.92
CA VAL A 422 34.99 3.07 14.77
C VAL A 422 34.40 3.48 13.43
N VAL A 423 33.68 4.59 13.42
CA VAL A 423 33.18 5.27 12.23
C VAL A 423 34.08 6.47 11.93
N LEU A 424 34.65 6.49 10.73
CA LEU A 424 35.55 7.55 10.27
C LEU A 424 35.07 8.14 8.96
N VAL A 425 35.29 9.44 8.77
CA VAL A 425 35.13 10.09 7.47
C VAL A 425 36.38 9.82 6.64
N ARG A 426 36.23 9.23 5.45
CA ARG A 426 37.34 8.74 4.61
C ARG A 426 38.31 9.85 4.24
N GLU A 427 37.82 11.06 3.97
CA GLU A 427 38.63 12.19 3.53
C GLU A 427 39.49 12.80 4.64
N THR A 428 39.04 12.72 5.89
CA THR A 428 39.73 13.33 7.06
C THR A 428 40.34 12.28 7.99
N ASN A 429 39.98 11.02 7.80
CA ASN A 429 40.28 9.88 8.68
C ASN A 429 39.99 10.18 10.16
N SER A 430 38.96 10.99 10.41
CA SER A 430 38.52 11.45 11.73
C SER A 430 37.03 11.12 11.92
N PRO A 431 36.54 11.01 13.17
CA PRO A 431 35.11 10.78 13.42
C PRO A 431 34.22 11.85 12.74
N PRO A 432 33.00 11.49 12.31
CA PRO A 432 32.07 12.47 11.75
C PRO A 432 31.73 13.56 12.77
N GLU A 433 31.70 14.81 12.30
CA GLU A 433 31.31 15.97 13.13
C GLU A 433 29.80 16.01 13.42
N THR A 434 29.02 15.18 12.73
CA THR A 434 27.56 15.04 12.89
C THR A 434 27.21 13.73 13.58
N GLU A 435 25.98 13.66 14.10
CA GLU A 435 25.46 12.41 14.65
C GLU A 435 25.50 11.31 13.58
N TYR A 436 25.98 10.13 13.98
CA TYR A 436 26.05 8.95 13.15
C TYR A 436 25.32 7.77 13.79
N ARG A 437 24.84 6.86 12.96
CA ARG A 437 24.16 5.62 13.34
C ARG A 437 24.88 4.44 12.71
N VAL A 438 25.08 3.37 13.47
CA VAL A 438 25.55 2.08 12.95
C VAL A 438 24.43 1.05 13.12
N ALA A 439 24.14 0.33 12.04
CA ALA A 439 23.14 -0.72 11.97
C ALA A 439 23.76 -2.03 11.43
N ALA A 440 23.31 -3.18 11.96
CA ALA A 440 23.64 -4.49 11.41
C ALA A 440 22.43 -5.07 10.66
N LEU A 441 22.61 -5.36 9.37
CA LEU A 441 21.56 -5.87 8.48
C LEU A 441 21.93 -7.32 8.09
N PRO A 442 21.17 -8.36 8.46
CA PRO A 442 21.53 -9.74 8.10
C PRO A 442 21.51 -9.95 6.58
N MET A 443 22.45 -10.75 6.09
CA MET A 443 22.59 -11.09 4.68
C MET A 443 22.06 -12.52 4.45
N LEU A 444 20.77 -12.69 4.17
CA LEU A 444 20.26 -14.00 3.74
C LEU A 444 20.40 -14.13 2.22
N GLU A 445 20.93 -15.25 1.74
CA GLU A 445 21.05 -15.62 0.31
C GLU A 445 19.69 -15.74 -0.43
N SER A 446 18.55 -15.60 0.26
CA SER A 446 17.22 -15.63 -0.36
C SER A 446 16.19 -14.79 0.40
N ALA A 447 16.57 -13.59 0.85
CA ALA A 447 15.62 -12.69 1.50
C ALA A 447 14.62 -12.13 0.47
N GLY A 448 13.43 -12.73 0.40
CA GLY A 448 12.29 -12.17 -0.31
C GLY A 448 11.79 -10.83 0.27
N THR A 449 10.64 -10.40 -0.26
CA THR A 449 9.94 -9.13 0.01
C THR A 449 9.80 -8.72 1.49
N ALA A 450 9.84 -9.69 2.42
CA ALA A 450 9.98 -9.53 3.88
C ALA A 450 11.02 -8.51 4.35
N PHE A 451 12.21 -8.53 3.76
CA PHE A 451 13.36 -7.78 4.25
C PHE A 451 13.33 -6.33 3.78
N GLY A 452 12.78 -6.08 2.59
CA GLY A 452 12.45 -4.74 2.11
C GLY A 452 11.41 -4.04 3.00
N LEU A 453 10.41 -4.79 3.49
CA LEU A 453 9.41 -4.30 4.45
C LEU A 453 9.99 -4.08 5.86
N ALA A 454 10.91 -4.94 6.32
CA ALA A 454 11.65 -4.73 7.56
C ALA A 454 12.60 -3.52 7.48
N ARG A 455 13.22 -3.25 6.31
CA ARG A 455 13.95 -2.00 6.00
C ARG A 455 13.03 -0.77 6.10
N MET A 456 11.77 -0.88 5.67
CA MET A 456 10.78 0.22 5.70
C MET A 456 10.17 0.49 7.09
N ALA A 457 10.06 -0.53 7.94
CA ALA A 457 9.56 -0.38 9.31
C ALA A 457 10.53 0.35 10.27
N GLY A 458 11.73 0.70 9.81
CA GLY A 458 12.65 1.60 10.53
C GLY A 458 13.39 0.98 11.72
N ASP A 459 13.26 -0.33 11.95
CA ASP A 459 13.95 -1.04 13.05
C ASP A 459 15.10 -1.90 12.51
N PRO A 460 16.33 -1.37 12.47
CA PRO A 460 17.52 -2.21 12.48
C PRO A 460 17.45 -3.19 13.66
N ILE A 461 17.92 -4.42 13.47
CA ILE A 461 17.90 -5.46 14.51
C ILE A 461 18.62 -4.99 15.80
N GLN A 462 19.60 -4.09 15.66
CA GLN A 462 20.23 -3.32 16.72
C GLN A 462 20.70 -1.96 16.19
N THR A 463 20.52 -0.89 16.96
CA THR A 463 21.18 0.41 16.74
C THR A 463 21.93 0.80 17.99
N THR A 464 23.18 1.22 17.86
CA THR A 464 23.91 1.79 19.01
C THR A 464 23.69 3.30 19.11
N THR A 465 23.83 3.84 20.32
CA THR A 465 23.87 5.29 20.57
C THR A 465 25.32 5.75 20.67
N MET A 466 25.63 6.75 19.84
CA MET A 466 26.87 7.51 19.63
C MET A 466 27.86 7.56 20.81
N MET A 467 29.13 7.25 20.52
CA MET A 467 30.28 7.73 21.32
C MET A 467 30.98 8.89 20.58
N PRO A 468 31.35 9.99 21.27
CA PRO A 468 31.96 11.19 20.65
C PRO A 468 33.28 10.96 19.90
N ASP A 469 33.93 9.83 20.14
CA ASP A 469 35.20 9.43 19.51
C ASP A 469 35.01 8.59 18.24
N GLY A 470 33.77 8.43 17.78
CA GLY A 470 33.43 7.61 16.61
C GLY A 470 33.30 6.12 16.93
N SER A 471 33.49 5.68 18.17
CA SER A 471 33.41 4.27 18.52
C SER A 471 31.97 3.73 18.60
N PHE A 472 31.80 2.46 18.24
CA PHE A 472 30.53 1.77 18.28
C PHE A 472 30.66 0.36 18.85
N GLU A 473 29.59 -0.10 19.50
CA GLU A 473 29.44 -1.44 20.05
C GLU A 473 28.05 -1.99 19.69
N LEU A 474 27.98 -3.21 19.16
CA LEU A 474 26.75 -3.89 18.74
C LEU A 474 26.73 -5.35 19.24
N TYR A 475 25.57 -5.79 19.76
CA TYR A 475 25.33 -7.18 20.16
C TYR A 475 24.40 -7.85 19.16
N VAL A 476 24.96 -8.65 18.26
CA VAL A 476 24.25 -9.21 17.11
C VAL A 476 24.31 -10.74 17.17
N PRO A 477 23.25 -11.48 16.79
CA PRO A 477 23.31 -12.94 16.68
C PRO A 477 24.40 -13.42 15.72
N ALA A 478 24.68 -14.73 15.75
CA ALA A 478 25.53 -15.36 14.75
C ALA A 478 24.87 -15.29 13.36
N GLY A 479 25.69 -15.11 12.33
CA GLY A 479 25.24 -15.08 10.95
C GLY A 479 26.01 -14.09 10.08
N PRO A 480 25.75 -14.10 8.77
CA PRO A 480 26.27 -13.09 7.85
C PRO A 480 25.49 -11.77 8.01
N TYR A 481 26.19 -10.65 8.12
CA TYR A 481 25.63 -9.31 8.27
C TYR A 481 26.35 -8.28 7.40
N ARG A 482 25.60 -7.32 6.89
CA ARG A 482 26.08 -6.07 6.34
C ARG A 482 25.94 -4.99 7.40
N LEU A 483 27.06 -4.51 7.93
CA LEU A 483 27.09 -3.31 8.75
C LEU A 483 26.92 -2.08 7.87
N GLU A 484 26.11 -1.12 8.31
CA GLU A 484 25.91 0.16 7.65
C GLU A 484 26.07 1.30 8.65
N ALA A 485 27.01 2.21 8.38
CA ALA A 485 27.15 3.48 9.09
C ALA A 485 26.53 4.60 8.25
N SER A 486 25.68 5.42 8.85
CA SER A 486 25.08 6.59 8.21
C SER A 486 25.23 7.83 9.09
N ALA A 487 25.46 8.99 8.46
CA ALA A 487 25.50 10.29 9.12
C ALA A 487 24.94 11.36 8.17
N ALA A 488 24.32 12.40 8.73
CA ALA A 488 23.76 13.47 7.91
C ALA A 488 24.85 14.15 7.07
N GLY A 489 24.61 14.28 5.76
CA GLY A 489 25.54 14.89 4.81
C GLY A 489 26.67 13.99 4.29
N TYR A 490 26.62 12.68 4.59
CA TYR A 490 27.59 11.70 4.10
C TYR A 490 26.90 10.54 3.37
N THR A 491 27.60 9.96 2.40
CA THR A 491 27.28 8.68 1.80
C THR A 491 27.54 7.56 2.83
N PRO A 492 26.58 6.65 3.07
CA PRO A 492 26.73 5.58 4.05
C PRO A 492 27.90 4.63 3.74
N GLY A 493 28.60 4.22 4.80
CA GLY A 493 29.67 3.23 4.75
C GLY A 493 29.14 1.83 5.00
N ARG A 494 29.59 0.83 4.23
CA ARG A 494 29.12 -0.56 4.32
C ARG A 494 30.28 -1.54 4.48
N LEU A 495 30.07 -2.58 5.29
CA LEU A 495 31.01 -3.70 5.45
C LEU A 495 30.25 -5.01 5.69
N GLU A 496 30.60 -6.04 4.94
CA GLU A 496 30.06 -7.39 5.13
C GLU A 496 30.93 -8.17 6.12
N ILE A 497 30.30 -8.82 7.09
CA ILE A 497 30.93 -9.60 8.14
C ILE A 497 30.19 -10.93 8.33
N LEU A 498 30.90 -11.94 8.82
CA LEU A 498 30.32 -13.21 9.26
C LEU A 498 30.63 -13.39 10.74
N LEU A 499 29.59 -13.50 11.57
CA LEU A 499 29.70 -13.65 13.01
C LEU A 499 29.41 -15.09 13.43
N GLU A 500 30.29 -15.67 14.24
CA GLU A 500 30.05 -16.93 14.95
C GLU A 500 29.40 -16.67 16.32
N ALA A 501 28.67 -17.65 16.86
CA ALA A 501 27.93 -17.49 18.13
C ALA A 501 28.86 -17.17 19.31
N GLY A 502 28.55 -16.08 20.03
CA GLY A 502 29.37 -15.61 21.16
C GLY A 502 30.73 -15.00 20.78
N GLN A 503 31.01 -14.80 19.48
CA GLN A 503 32.25 -14.19 19.01
C GLN A 503 32.31 -12.70 19.40
N ALA A 504 33.48 -12.24 19.82
CA ALA A 504 33.81 -10.81 19.86
C ALA A 504 34.68 -10.44 18.66
N MET A 505 34.15 -9.61 17.76
CA MET A 505 34.84 -9.10 16.57
C MET A 505 35.22 -7.62 16.81
N ASP A 506 36.52 -7.38 16.95
CA ASP A 506 37.10 -6.07 17.26
C ASP A 506 37.81 -5.46 16.05
N GLY A 507 38.01 -4.13 16.08
CA GLY A 507 38.83 -3.41 15.09
C GLY A 507 38.12 -3.12 13.77
N ILE A 508 36.79 -3.16 13.75
CA ILE A 508 36.01 -2.79 12.57
C ILE A 508 36.15 -1.28 12.30
N VAL A 509 36.39 -0.91 11.06
CA VAL A 509 36.40 0.50 10.63
C VAL A 509 35.35 0.68 9.53
N LEU A 510 34.36 1.53 9.78
CA LEU A 510 33.35 1.92 8.79
C LEU A 510 33.68 3.32 8.28
N TYR A 511 33.82 3.44 6.96
CA TYR A 511 34.16 4.71 6.32
C TYR A 511 32.91 5.39 5.74
N LEU A 512 32.64 6.61 6.17
CA LEU A 512 31.69 7.54 5.54
C LEU A 512 32.43 8.37 4.47
N SER A 513 31.77 8.66 3.35
CA SER A 513 32.33 9.49 2.28
C SER A 513 31.47 10.72 2.04
N ARG A 514 32.06 11.87 1.67
CA ARG A 514 31.29 13.08 1.33
C ARG A 514 30.64 12.99 -0.05
N GLU A 515 31.25 12.23 -0.95
CA GLU A 515 30.77 11.97 -2.31
C GLU A 515 30.51 10.47 -2.50
N GLY A 516 29.44 10.15 -3.22
CA GLY A 516 29.06 8.78 -3.57
C GLY A 516 29.07 8.53 -5.07
N GLY A 517 28.58 7.36 -5.49
CA GLY A 517 28.40 7.03 -6.89
C GLY A 517 27.23 7.77 -7.55
N THR A 518 27.21 7.75 -8.87
CA THR A 518 26.26 8.48 -9.71
C THR A 518 25.61 7.56 -10.75
N ILE A 519 24.29 7.67 -10.90
CA ILE A 519 23.52 7.00 -11.96
C ILE A 519 22.86 8.07 -12.84
N GLU A 520 23.18 8.04 -14.13
CA GLU A 520 22.68 8.97 -15.16
C GLU A 520 21.99 8.23 -16.30
N GLY A 521 20.86 8.78 -16.77
CA GLY A 521 20.12 8.18 -17.87
C GLY A 521 19.07 9.09 -18.47
N THR A 522 18.26 8.50 -19.35
CA THR A 522 17.19 9.17 -20.09
C THR A 522 15.94 8.31 -20.11
N VAL A 523 14.79 8.93 -19.88
CA VAL A 523 13.48 8.35 -20.16
C VAL A 523 13.11 8.69 -21.60
N VAL A 524 12.73 7.68 -22.37
CA VAL A 524 12.23 7.85 -23.74
C VAL A 524 10.86 7.20 -23.88
N THR A 525 10.00 7.80 -24.67
CA THR A 525 8.71 7.21 -25.01
C THR A 525 8.85 6.30 -26.23
N VAL A 526 8.08 5.22 -26.30
CA VAL A 526 8.10 4.27 -27.42
C VAL A 526 7.58 4.90 -28.70
N ASP A 527 6.60 5.80 -28.60
CA ASP A 527 5.97 6.52 -29.72
C ASP A 527 6.68 7.83 -30.08
N GLY A 528 7.75 8.20 -29.35
CA GLY A 528 8.50 9.45 -29.56
C GLY A 528 7.79 10.71 -29.01
N SER A 529 6.70 10.55 -28.25
CA SER A 529 6.07 11.63 -27.48
C SER A 529 6.98 12.16 -26.36
N SER A 530 6.61 13.26 -25.71
CA SER A 530 7.45 13.85 -24.65
C SER A 530 7.39 13.01 -23.37
N PRO A 531 8.53 12.63 -22.76
CA PRO A 531 8.56 11.96 -21.45
C PRO A 531 8.36 12.93 -20.27
N GLN A 532 8.09 14.21 -20.54
CA GLN A 532 8.03 15.27 -19.54
C GLN A 532 7.02 14.97 -18.42
N GLY A 533 7.46 15.15 -17.17
CA GLY A 533 6.63 14.94 -15.99
C GLY A 533 6.71 13.53 -15.41
N THR A 534 7.36 12.59 -16.12
CA THR A 534 7.64 11.24 -15.62
C THR A 534 8.42 11.31 -14.31
N LEU A 535 7.89 10.66 -13.28
CA LEU A 535 8.55 10.50 -11.99
C LEU A 535 9.55 9.34 -12.11
N VAL A 536 10.82 9.64 -11.94
CA VAL A 536 11.91 8.65 -11.93
C VAL A 536 12.37 8.47 -10.50
N MET A 537 12.44 7.22 -10.06
CA MET A 537 12.84 6.83 -8.71
C MET A 537 14.04 5.89 -8.80
N VAL A 538 15.05 6.11 -7.98
CA VAL A 538 16.12 5.12 -7.77
C VAL A 538 15.83 4.34 -6.50
N ILE A 539 15.78 3.01 -6.60
CA ILE A 539 15.44 2.10 -5.52
C ILE A 539 16.62 1.15 -5.32
N GLU A 540 17.18 1.10 -4.11
CA GLU A 540 18.17 0.07 -3.77
C GLU A 540 17.45 -1.27 -3.64
N ALA A 541 17.67 -2.16 -4.60
CA ALA A 541 17.01 -3.45 -4.69
C ALA A 541 17.91 -4.44 -5.43
N SER A 542 17.84 -5.69 -5.02
CA SER A 542 18.58 -6.81 -5.62
C SER A 542 17.85 -7.43 -6.82
N SER A 543 16.57 -7.08 -7.02
CA SER A 543 15.74 -7.53 -8.13
C SER A 543 14.70 -6.46 -8.53
N GLU A 544 14.18 -6.56 -9.75
CA GLU A 544 13.10 -5.71 -10.25
C GLU A 544 11.82 -5.86 -9.41
N SER A 545 11.46 -7.10 -9.04
CA SER A 545 10.28 -7.40 -8.22
C SER A 545 10.34 -6.75 -6.83
N GLU A 546 11.51 -6.78 -6.19
CA GLU A 546 11.75 -6.10 -4.90
C GLU A 546 11.61 -4.58 -5.06
N ALA A 547 12.19 -4.01 -6.11
CA ALA A 547 12.07 -2.59 -6.39
C ALA A 547 10.62 -2.14 -6.61
N MET A 548 9.82 -2.96 -7.30
CA MET A 548 8.41 -2.70 -7.57
C MET A 548 7.57 -2.64 -6.29
N LEU A 549 7.79 -3.57 -5.35
CA LEU A 549 7.09 -3.58 -4.07
C LEU A 549 7.42 -2.34 -3.23
N ILE A 550 8.72 -1.99 -3.14
CA ILE A 550 9.19 -0.80 -2.45
C ILE A 550 8.64 0.48 -3.10
N GLY A 551 8.55 0.48 -4.44
CA GLY A 551 7.94 1.56 -5.21
C GLY A 551 6.45 1.75 -4.88
N ALA A 552 5.68 0.66 -4.84
CA ALA A 552 4.22 0.66 -4.66
C ALA A 552 3.75 1.00 -3.24
N LEU A 553 4.49 0.59 -2.20
CA LEU A 553 4.08 0.73 -0.79
C LEU A 553 4.59 1.99 -0.07
N GLY A 554 5.35 2.85 -0.77
CA GLY A 554 6.38 3.70 -0.16
C GLY A 554 6.00 4.90 0.72
N GLU A 555 5.78 6.12 0.25
CA GLU A 555 5.88 7.42 1.00
C GLU A 555 7.11 7.70 1.94
N ALA A 556 7.69 6.79 2.73
CA ALA A 556 8.45 7.20 3.93
C ALA A 556 9.94 6.80 4.07
N ALA A 557 10.54 5.90 3.29
CA ALA A 557 11.95 5.50 3.51
C ALA A 557 12.84 5.66 2.27
N ALA A 558 13.69 6.70 2.27
CA ALA A 558 14.84 6.94 1.38
C ALA A 558 14.59 7.05 -0.14
N ARG A 559 13.50 7.69 -0.57
CA ARG A 559 13.27 7.99 -2.00
C ARG A 559 14.15 9.15 -2.48
N LYS A 560 15.17 8.88 -3.29
CA LYS A 560 15.67 9.89 -4.25
C LYS A 560 14.79 9.77 -5.50
N ALA A 561 13.91 10.75 -5.70
CA ALA A 561 13.03 10.81 -6.85
C ALA A 561 13.21 12.15 -7.56
N THR A 562 13.09 12.14 -8.88
CA THR A 562 13.14 13.35 -9.71
C THR A 562 12.07 13.29 -10.79
N ARG A 563 11.59 14.44 -11.24
CA ARG A 563 10.71 14.53 -12.41
C ARG A 563 11.52 15.01 -13.61
N VAL A 564 11.44 14.28 -14.71
CA VAL A 564 12.21 14.60 -15.91
C VAL A 564 11.50 15.66 -16.77
N GLY A 565 12.31 16.46 -17.47
CA GLY A 565 11.84 17.45 -18.46
C GLY A 565 11.54 16.82 -19.82
N ALA A 566 11.34 17.66 -20.83
CA ALA A 566 11.15 17.21 -22.21
C ALA A 566 12.39 16.53 -22.82
N ASP A 567 13.57 16.75 -22.23
CA ASP A 567 14.82 16.06 -22.54
C ASP A 567 14.91 14.65 -21.96
N GLY A 568 14.00 14.30 -21.03
CA GLY A 568 13.93 12.98 -20.39
C GLY A 568 15.11 12.67 -19.46
N LEU A 569 16.02 13.61 -19.22
CA LEU A 569 17.27 13.36 -18.50
C LEU A 569 17.05 13.24 -16.99
N PHE A 570 17.72 12.27 -16.37
CA PHE A 570 17.78 12.13 -14.92
C PHE A 570 19.22 11.87 -14.45
N SER A 571 19.51 12.31 -13.22
CA SER A 571 20.78 12.05 -12.53
C SER A 571 20.53 11.88 -11.04
N PHE A 572 21.10 10.81 -10.47
CA PHE A 572 21.13 10.55 -9.04
C PHE A 572 22.58 10.47 -8.58
N THR A 573 22.99 11.40 -7.72
CA THR A 573 24.35 11.44 -7.13
C THR A 573 24.34 10.92 -5.70
N ASP A 574 25.52 10.78 -5.10
CA ASP A 574 25.71 10.44 -3.68
C ASP A 574 25.00 9.14 -3.30
N LEU A 575 25.11 8.14 -4.17
CA LEU A 575 24.59 6.81 -3.97
C LEU A 575 25.70 5.91 -3.40
N PRO A 576 25.46 5.16 -2.32
CA PRO A 576 26.41 4.17 -1.84
C PRO A 576 26.57 3.03 -2.86
N ALA A 577 27.66 2.27 -2.74
CA ALA A 577 27.82 1.07 -3.55
C ALA A 577 26.69 0.06 -3.27
N GLY A 578 26.15 -0.55 -4.31
CA GLY A 578 25.03 -1.49 -4.19
C GLY A 578 24.29 -1.74 -5.49
N SER A 579 23.25 -2.58 -5.38
CA SER A 579 22.33 -2.89 -6.48
C SER A 579 21.14 -1.92 -6.45
N TYR A 580 20.81 -1.37 -7.61
CA TYR A 580 19.75 -0.39 -7.78
C TYR A 580 18.86 -0.75 -8.96
N VAL A 581 17.59 -0.41 -8.87
CA VAL A 581 16.66 -0.38 -10.00
C VAL A 581 16.12 1.04 -10.12
N VAL A 582 16.22 1.62 -11.30
CA VAL A 582 15.58 2.90 -11.61
C VAL A 582 14.23 2.62 -12.26
N VAL A 583 13.17 3.16 -11.66
CA VAL A 583 11.77 2.98 -12.09
C VAL A 583 11.22 4.32 -12.58
N ALA A 584 10.57 4.31 -13.74
CA ALA A 584 9.91 5.47 -14.33
C ALA A 584 8.39 5.27 -14.31
N GLN A 585 7.68 6.20 -13.66
CA GLN A 585 6.22 6.22 -13.58
C GLN A 585 5.67 7.47 -14.24
N HIS A 586 4.67 7.28 -15.10
CA HIS A 586 3.98 8.36 -15.79
C HIS A 586 2.48 8.24 -15.54
N ASP A 587 1.80 9.37 -15.40
CA ASP A 587 0.38 9.38 -15.01
C ASP A 587 -0.54 8.82 -16.12
N THR A 588 -0.11 8.94 -17.39
CA THR A 588 -0.92 8.56 -18.56
C THR A 588 -0.28 7.51 -19.47
N LEU A 589 0.98 7.16 -19.22
CA LEU A 589 1.74 6.18 -20.02
C LEU A 589 2.09 5.01 -19.11
N ALA A 590 2.18 3.81 -19.70
CA ALA A 590 2.70 2.66 -18.99
C ALA A 590 4.16 2.93 -18.59
N GLY A 591 4.44 2.71 -17.31
CA GLY A 591 5.78 2.88 -16.73
C GLY A 591 6.78 1.83 -17.23
N GLY A 592 8.04 1.99 -16.83
CA GLY A 592 9.12 1.07 -17.18
C GLY A 592 10.25 1.15 -16.17
N ASP A 593 11.23 0.26 -16.28
CA ASP A 593 12.40 0.23 -15.43
C ASP A 593 13.71 0.01 -16.22
N SER A 594 14.82 -0.06 -15.50
CA SER A 594 16.18 -0.20 -16.04
C SER A 594 16.78 -1.59 -15.84
N GLY A 595 16.04 -2.52 -15.23
CA GLY A 595 16.62 -3.71 -14.60
C GLY A 595 17.58 -3.39 -13.44
N VAL A 596 18.34 -4.41 -13.01
CA VAL A 596 19.31 -4.27 -11.91
C VAL A 596 20.60 -3.62 -12.40
N ILE A 597 20.94 -2.49 -11.78
CA ILE A 597 22.17 -1.72 -11.97
C ILE A 597 23.10 -1.99 -10.78
N MET A 598 24.32 -2.43 -11.07
CA MET A 598 25.38 -2.55 -10.06
C MET A 598 26.19 -1.26 -10.03
N LEU A 599 26.18 -0.57 -8.89
CA LEU A 599 26.95 0.64 -8.66
C LEU A 599 28.14 0.34 -7.74
N GLU A 600 29.36 0.57 -8.23
CA GLU A 600 30.59 0.48 -7.43
C GLU A 600 30.80 1.73 -6.56
N GLU A 601 31.71 1.66 -5.58
CA GLU A 601 32.03 2.79 -4.70
C GLU A 601 32.56 3.98 -5.53
N GLN A 602 31.91 5.14 -5.41
CA GLN A 602 32.18 6.35 -6.23
C GLN A 602 32.10 6.10 -7.76
N GLY A 603 31.47 5.00 -8.18
CA GLY A 603 31.30 4.66 -9.59
C GLY A 603 30.33 5.61 -10.30
N VAL A 604 30.46 5.72 -11.62
CA VAL A 604 29.52 6.49 -12.45
C VAL A 604 28.94 5.58 -13.53
N VAL A 605 27.65 5.29 -13.44
CA VAL A 605 26.90 4.53 -14.44
C VAL A 605 26.15 5.53 -15.32
N ARG A 606 26.40 5.49 -16.63
CA ARG A 606 25.78 6.38 -17.62
C ARG A 606 25.07 5.59 -18.71
N GLY A 607 24.14 6.28 -19.40
CA GLY A 607 23.50 5.74 -20.61
C GLY A 607 22.37 4.77 -20.31
N ILE A 608 21.80 4.82 -19.10
CA ILE A 608 20.59 4.08 -18.78
C ILE A 608 19.44 4.66 -19.61
N VAL A 609 18.71 3.81 -20.33
CA VAL A 609 17.56 4.22 -21.14
C VAL A 609 16.33 3.48 -20.64
N ILE A 610 15.37 4.22 -20.08
CA ILE A 610 14.09 3.67 -19.64
C ILE A 610 13.04 3.98 -20.71
N ARG A 611 12.35 2.96 -21.19
CA ARG A 611 11.29 3.11 -22.20
C ARG A 611 9.93 3.09 -21.52
N ILE A 612 9.10 4.09 -21.83
CA ILE A 612 7.69 4.17 -21.40
C ILE A 612 6.78 4.24 -22.63
N GLY A 613 5.55 3.72 -22.55
CA GLY A 613 4.72 3.50 -23.74
C GLY A 613 3.23 3.71 -23.48
N THR A 614 2.40 3.53 -24.51
CA THR A 614 0.94 3.54 -24.36
C THR A 614 0.42 2.26 -23.68
N GLY A 615 1.24 1.20 -23.69
CA GLY A 615 0.91 -0.10 -23.13
C GLY A 615 0.07 -0.95 -24.09
N GLY A 616 -0.13 -2.21 -23.72
CA GLY A 616 -1.19 -3.08 -24.20
C GLY A 616 -2.36 -3.15 -23.22
N GLY A 617 -3.15 -4.21 -23.33
CA GLY A 617 -4.24 -4.48 -22.41
C GLY A 617 -4.58 -5.96 -22.32
N LEU A 618 -5.38 -6.30 -21.33
CA LEU A 618 -5.90 -7.63 -21.08
C LEU A 618 -7.43 -7.57 -21.16
N GLU A 619 -8.05 -8.48 -21.90
CA GLU A 619 -9.51 -8.62 -21.97
C GLU A 619 -9.93 -10.08 -21.83
N GLY A 620 -11.21 -10.32 -21.54
CA GLY A 620 -11.76 -11.66 -21.57
C GLY A 620 -13.11 -11.79 -20.92
N TYR A 621 -13.53 -13.03 -20.70
CA TYR A 621 -14.79 -13.37 -20.05
C TYR A 621 -14.57 -14.25 -18.83
N VAL A 622 -15.39 -14.07 -17.79
CA VAL A 622 -15.42 -14.94 -16.61
C VAL A 622 -16.73 -15.72 -16.62
N PHE A 623 -16.61 -17.04 -16.54
CA PHE A 623 -17.72 -17.98 -16.43
C PHE A 623 -17.64 -18.77 -15.12
N ARG A 624 -18.80 -19.23 -14.65
CA ARG A 624 -18.93 -20.21 -13.56
C ARG A 624 -20.06 -21.15 -13.91
N ASN A 625 -19.78 -22.45 -13.96
CA ASN A 625 -20.75 -23.48 -14.39
C ASN A 625 -21.43 -23.14 -15.74
N GLY A 626 -20.64 -22.63 -16.70
CA GLY A 626 -21.12 -22.26 -18.04
C GLY A 626 -22.00 -21.01 -18.09
N ARG A 627 -22.11 -20.24 -17.00
CA ARG A 627 -22.85 -18.96 -16.97
C ARG A 627 -21.87 -17.79 -16.80
N PRO A 628 -22.07 -16.66 -17.50
CA PRO A 628 -21.24 -15.48 -17.31
C PRO A 628 -21.41 -14.94 -15.89
N VAL A 629 -20.31 -14.56 -15.25
CA VAL A 629 -20.31 -14.00 -13.90
C VAL A 629 -20.11 -12.51 -13.96
N ALA A 630 -21.11 -11.75 -13.56
CA ALA A 630 -21.02 -10.31 -13.38
C ALA A 630 -20.38 -9.94 -12.04
N GLY A 631 -19.57 -8.88 -12.04
CA GLY A 631 -18.91 -8.34 -10.84
C GLY A 631 -17.70 -9.14 -10.34
N ALA A 632 -17.24 -10.18 -11.04
CA ALA A 632 -15.98 -10.85 -10.70
C ALA A 632 -14.84 -9.83 -10.76
N MET A 633 -13.97 -9.81 -9.74
CA MET A 633 -12.83 -8.91 -9.69
C MET A 633 -11.62 -9.55 -10.37
N ILE A 634 -10.97 -8.76 -11.21
CA ILE A 634 -9.70 -9.07 -11.86
C ILE A 634 -8.65 -8.12 -11.27
N LEU A 635 -7.58 -8.68 -10.73
CA LEU A 635 -6.40 -7.97 -10.23
C LEU A 635 -5.22 -8.35 -11.11
N VAL A 636 -4.59 -7.39 -11.76
CA VAL A 636 -3.47 -7.56 -12.67
C VAL A 636 -2.23 -6.92 -12.03
N MET A 637 -1.19 -7.70 -11.79
CA MET A 637 0.05 -7.27 -11.13
C MET A 637 1.26 -7.67 -11.97
N GLY A 638 2.08 -6.72 -12.40
CA GLY A 638 3.26 -6.98 -13.24
C GLY A 638 3.85 -5.72 -13.85
N SER A 639 5.09 -5.80 -14.35
CA SER A 639 5.83 -4.69 -14.99
C SER A 639 5.65 -3.31 -14.32
N GLY A 640 5.81 -3.25 -13.00
CA GLY A 640 5.74 -1.99 -12.24
C GLY A 640 4.35 -1.36 -12.10
N THR A 641 3.28 -2.06 -12.49
CA THR A 641 1.89 -1.57 -12.41
C THR A 641 0.96 -2.60 -11.74
N THR A 642 0.04 -2.11 -10.92
CA THR A 642 -1.11 -2.89 -10.43
C THR A 642 -2.39 -2.25 -10.96
N LYS A 643 -3.22 -3.04 -11.66
CA LYS A 643 -4.54 -2.60 -12.14
C LYS A 643 -5.62 -3.56 -11.69
N THR A 644 -6.84 -3.06 -11.63
CA THR A 644 -8.03 -3.88 -11.36
C THR A 644 -9.11 -3.61 -12.40
N ALA A 645 -9.96 -4.60 -12.62
CA ALA A 645 -11.21 -4.47 -13.36
C ALA A 645 -12.28 -5.34 -12.70
N SER A 646 -13.55 -5.04 -12.99
CA SER A 646 -14.66 -5.93 -12.66
C SER A 646 -15.38 -6.37 -13.94
N THR A 647 -15.97 -7.56 -13.92
CA THR A 647 -16.71 -8.05 -15.08
C THR A 647 -18.10 -7.41 -15.20
N ASP A 648 -18.52 -7.14 -16.43
CA ASP A 648 -19.85 -6.61 -16.75
C ASP A 648 -20.97 -7.66 -16.61
N ARG A 649 -22.21 -7.31 -16.95
CA ARG A 649 -23.37 -8.23 -16.91
C ARG A 649 -23.24 -9.45 -17.83
N ASN A 650 -22.38 -9.38 -18.84
CA ASN A 650 -22.07 -10.48 -19.76
C ASN A 650 -20.82 -11.26 -19.33
N GLY A 651 -20.24 -10.94 -18.18
CA GLY A 651 -19.01 -11.55 -17.67
C GLY A 651 -17.74 -11.01 -18.34
N TYR A 652 -17.83 -9.97 -19.16
CA TYR A 652 -16.70 -9.40 -19.90
C TYR A 652 -15.89 -8.44 -19.02
N TYR A 653 -14.56 -8.50 -19.11
CA TYR A 653 -13.64 -7.56 -18.46
C TYR A 653 -12.60 -7.03 -19.44
N ILE A 654 -12.07 -5.84 -19.14
CA ILE A 654 -10.97 -5.21 -19.86
C ILE A 654 -10.08 -4.42 -18.90
N VAL A 655 -8.77 -4.51 -19.10
CA VAL A 655 -7.72 -3.81 -18.34
C VAL A 655 -6.74 -3.22 -19.36
N GLU A 656 -6.77 -1.91 -19.56
CA GLU A 656 -5.92 -1.23 -20.56
C GLU A 656 -4.72 -0.52 -19.92
N GLY A 657 -3.75 -0.11 -20.73
CA GLY A 657 -2.57 0.66 -20.31
C GLY A 657 -1.63 -0.14 -19.41
N LEU A 658 -1.48 -1.43 -19.71
CA LEU A 658 -0.51 -2.33 -19.10
C LEU A 658 0.76 -2.25 -19.95
N GLY A 659 1.91 -1.91 -19.37
CA GLY A 659 3.18 -1.91 -20.12
C GLY A 659 3.49 -3.30 -20.68
N ALA A 660 4.32 -3.39 -21.71
CA ALA A 660 4.75 -4.70 -22.19
C ALA A 660 5.47 -5.48 -21.08
N GLY A 661 5.22 -6.78 -20.99
CA GLY A 661 5.87 -7.68 -20.04
C GLY A 661 4.91 -8.67 -19.42
N THR A 662 5.36 -9.33 -18.37
CA THR A 662 4.65 -10.47 -17.78
C THR A 662 3.87 -10.04 -16.55
N TYR A 663 2.59 -10.43 -16.51
CA TYR A 663 1.65 -10.06 -15.47
C TYR A 663 1.04 -11.30 -14.82
N GLN A 664 0.90 -11.25 -13.50
CA GLN A 664 0.05 -12.15 -12.75
C GLN A 664 -1.36 -11.57 -12.67
N VAL A 665 -2.33 -12.33 -13.16
CA VAL A 665 -3.75 -11.99 -13.16
C VAL A 665 -4.45 -12.87 -12.14
N MET A 666 -5.10 -12.26 -11.17
CA MET A 666 -5.91 -12.96 -10.17
C MET A 666 -7.39 -12.61 -10.39
N MET A 667 -8.23 -13.62 -10.46
CA MET A 667 -9.68 -13.51 -10.53
C MET A 667 -10.28 -14.00 -9.22
N THR A 668 -11.21 -13.23 -8.65
CA THR A 668 -12.04 -13.65 -7.52
C THR A 668 -13.51 -13.36 -7.79
N TYR A 669 -14.38 -14.27 -7.37
CA TYR A 669 -15.83 -14.08 -7.48
C TYR A 669 -16.32 -13.08 -6.43
N ALA A 670 -17.10 -12.08 -6.83
CA ALA A 670 -17.73 -11.13 -5.92
C ALA A 670 -18.95 -11.70 -5.18
N SER A 671 -19.44 -12.88 -5.56
CA SER A 671 -20.50 -13.56 -4.81
C SER A 671 -19.87 -14.30 -3.64
N SER A 672 -19.90 -13.74 -2.43
CA SER A 672 -19.52 -14.53 -1.26
C SER A 672 -20.60 -14.44 -0.19
N ALA A 673 -21.19 -15.59 0.11
CA ALA A 673 -21.91 -15.82 1.36
C ALA A 673 -21.05 -16.65 2.34
N SER A 674 -19.80 -16.99 1.97
CA SER A 674 -18.89 -17.83 2.74
C SER A 674 -17.43 -17.38 2.61
N LEU A 675 -16.69 -17.40 3.73
CA LEU A 675 -15.24 -17.16 3.80
C LEU A 675 -14.42 -18.16 2.95
N SER A 676 -14.99 -19.33 2.61
CA SER A 676 -14.37 -20.33 1.74
C SER A 676 -14.05 -19.82 0.33
N GLU A 677 -14.89 -18.94 -0.21
CA GLU A 677 -14.77 -18.47 -1.61
C GLU A 677 -13.72 -17.36 -1.77
N VAL A 678 -13.16 -16.82 -0.66
CA VAL A 678 -11.96 -15.96 -0.67
C VAL A 678 -10.71 -16.77 -1.05
N TYR A 679 -10.71 -18.08 -0.78
CA TYR A 679 -9.65 -19.00 -1.17
C TYR A 679 -9.82 -19.52 -2.60
N ASP A 680 -10.94 -19.27 -3.30
CA ASP A 680 -11.16 -19.72 -4.68
C ASP A 680 -10.53 -18.79 -5.73
N ALA A 681 -9.65 -17.87 -5.30
CA ALA A 681 -8.99 -16.93 -6.21
C ALA A 681 -8.14 -17.69 -7.23
N GLN A 682 -8.51 -17.57 -8.51
CA GLN A 682 -7.79 -18.19 -9.62
C GLN A 682 -6.68 -17.24 -10.09
N GLY A 683 -5.45 -17.73 -10.18
CA GLY A 683 -4.30 -16.98 -10.68
C GLY A 683 -3.78 -17.55 -12.00
N ILE A 684 -3.43 -16.69 -12.94
CA ILE A 684 -2.73 -17.06 -14.18
C ILE A 684 -1.66 -16.03 -14.51
N GLN A 685 -0.63 -16.45 -15.22
CA GLN A 685 0.38 -15.57 -15.78
C GLN A 685 0.04 -15.26 -17.24
N VAL A 686 0.04 -13.99 -17.63
CA VAL A 686 -0.19 -13.53 -19.00
C VAL A 686 0.97 -12.66 -19.46
N GLU A 687 1.28 -12.75 -20.75
CA GLU A 687 2.22 -11.84 -21.40
C GLU A 687 1.43 -10.73 -22.11
N ILE A 688 1.77 -9.48 -21.80
CA ILE A 688 1.20 -8.30 -22.44
C ILE A 688 2.23 -7.77 -23.42
N GLU A 689 1.79 -7.55 -24.65
CA GLU A 689 2.59 -6.92 -25.69
C GLU A 689 2.12 -5.48 -25.92
N GLU A 690 3.04 -4.60 -26.29
CA GLU A 690 2.74 -3.19 -26.56
C GLU A 690 1.69 -3.05 -27.67
N ASN A 691 0.69 -2.18 -27.46
CA ASN A 691 -0.39 -1.89 -28.41
C ASN A 691 -1.22 -3.12 -28.83
N ARG A 692 -1.26 -4.17 -28.01
CA ARG A 692 -2.09 -5.37 -28.23
C ARG A 692 -3.00 -5.64 -27.05
N MET A 693 -4.18 -6.17 -27.36
CA MET A 693 -5.11 -6.73 -26.38
C MET A 693 -4.86 -8.23 -26.26
N THR A 694 -4.27 -8.67 -25.16
CA THR A 694 -4.17 -10.09 -24.80
C THR A 694 -5.54 -10.54 -24.29
N ARG A 695 -6.03 -11.69 -24.79
CA ARG A 695 -7.32 -12.24 -24.36
C ARG A 695 -7.13 -13.48 -23.49
N TYR A 696 -7.80 -13.52 -22.33
CA TYR A 696 -7.83 -14.69 -21.46
C TYR A 696 -9.20 -14.88 -20.80
N ASN A 697 -9.81 -16.06 -20.94
CA ASN A 697 -11.11 -16.36 -20.34
C ASN A 697 -10.94 -17.26 -19.11
N PHE A 698 -11.69 -16.98 -18.04
CA PHE A 698 -11.73 -17.80 -16.83
C PHE A 698 -12.99 -18.68 -16.81
N GLY A 699 -12.85 -19.94 -16.40
CA GLY A 699 -13.96 -20.85 -16.13
C GLY A 699 -14.70 -21.33 -17.39
N GLU A 700 -14.00 -21.42 -18.52
CA GLU A 700 -14.59 -21.81 -19.82
C GLU A 700 -15.12 -23.25 -19.80
N GLY A 701 -14.64 -24.10 -18.89
CA GLY A 701 -15.02 -25.50 -18.75
C GLY A 701 -14.49 -26.37 -19.89
N THR A 702 -13.38 -25.97 -20.51
CA THR A 702 -12.80 -26.62 -21.70
C THR A 702 -11.73 -27.66 -21.36
N GLY A 703 -11.33 -27.76 -20.09
CA GLY A 703 -10.34 -28.73 -19.58
C GLY A 703 -10.83 -29.55 -18.38
N VAL A 704 -9.98 -30.48 -17.92
CA VAL A 704 -10.26 -31.35 -16.76
C VAL A 704 -10.16 -30.54 -15.47
N ARG A 705 -10.98 -30.86 -14.47
CA ARG A 705 -10.84 -30.28 -13.11
C ARG A 705 -9.93 -31.14 -12.24
N ILE A 706 -8.99 -30.57 -11.53
CA ILE A 706 -8.23 -31.25 -10.48
C ILE A 706 -8.83 -30.88 -9.13
N ALA A 707 -9.42 -31.85 -8.42
CA ALA A 707 -10.02 -31.67 -7.10
C ALA A 707 -9.07 -32.23 -6.03
N GLY A 708 -8.40 -31.33 -5.31
CA GLY A 708 -7.33 -31.69 -4.39
C GLY A 708 -7.72 -31.61 -2.92
N ARG A 709 -7.15 -32.48 -2.09
CA ARG A 709 -7.24 -32.44 -0.64
C ARG A 709 -5.89 -32.60 0.02
N CYS A 710 -5.48 -31.61 0.79
CA CYS A 710 -4.24 -31.63 1.55
C CYS A 710 -4.45 -32.14 2.97
N SER A 711 -3.56 -33.01 3.46
CA SER A 711 -3.58 -33.50 4.84
C SER A 711 -2.20 -33.42 5.50
N PRO A 712 -2.04 -32.71 6.63
CA PRO A 712 -3.03 -31.80 7.24
C PRO A 712 -3.23 -30.52 6.40
N GLY A 713 -4.39 -29.88 6.54
CA GLY A 713 -4.70 -28.60 5.88
C GLY A 713 -3.85 -27.41 6.39
N PRO A 714 -3.95 -26.24 5.75
CA PRO A 714 -3.23 -25.03 6.14
C PRO A 714 -3.56 -24.57 7.55
N ASN A 715 -2.54 -24.12 8.29
CA ASN A 715 -2.70 -23.62 9.66
C ASN A 715 -2.86 -22.09 9.73
N SER A 716 -2.69 -21.38 8.61
CA SER A 716 -2.87 -19.93 8.51
C SER A 716 -4.29 -19.61 8.03
N PRO A 717 -4.99 -18.61 8.60
CA PRO A 717 -6.27 -18.12 8.09
C PRO A 717 -6.18 -17.54 6.66
N LEU A 718 -4.97 -17.38 6.09
CA LEU A 718 -4.79 -17.07 4.67
C LEU A 718 -4.82 -18.32 3.77
N GLY A 719 -4.94 -19.51 4.35
CA GLY A 719 -5.05 -20.78 3.61
C GLY A 719 -3.71 -21.22 3.02
N GLY A 720 -3.77 -21.79 1.82
CA GLY A 720 -2.61 -22.11 0.99
C GLY A 720 -2.86 -21.79 -0.48
N ARG A 721 -1.91 -22.15 -1.35
CA ARG A 721 -2.06 -22.11 -2.81
C ARG A 721 -1.62 -23.44 -3.42
N ALA A 722 -2.43 -23.94 -4.33
CA ALA A 722 -2.03 -24.98 -5.27
C ALA A 722 -1.66 -24.32 -6.60
N VAL A 723 -0.50 -24.68 -7.13
CA VAL A 723 0.06 -24.14 -8.39
C VAL A 723 0.27 -25.29 -9.35
N LEU A 724 -0.28 -25.16 -10.55
CA LEU A 724 -0.13 -26.08 -11.67
C LEU A 724 0.83 -25.49 -12.69
N ARG A 725 1.86 -26.24 -13.05
CA ARG A 725 2.86 -25.82 -14.04
C ARG A 725 3.41 -27.01 -14.84
N PRO A 726 4.08 -26.76 -15.98
CA PRO A 726 4.79 -27.81 -16.69
C PRO A 726 5.85 -28.49 -15.79
N PRO A 727 6.07 -29.82 -15.91
CA PRO A 727 7.07 -30.53 -15.12
C PRO A 727 8.49 -29.95 -15.32
N GLY A 728 9.19 -29.68 -14.22
CA GLY A 728 10.53 -29.07 -14.28
C GLY A 728 11.23 -28.98 -12.92
N LEU A 729 12.39 -28.33 -12.88
CA LEU A 729 13.11 -28.09 -11.62
C LEU A 729 12.24 -27.24 -10.68
N GLY A 730 12.18 -27.66 -9.40
CA GLY A 730 11.50 -26.93 -8.33
C GLY A 730 12.09 -25.54 -8.12
N LEU A 731 11.24 -24.56 -7.80
CA LEU A 731 11.66 -23.19 -7.45
C LEU A 731 12.51 -23.16 -6.16
N ALA A 732 12.27 -24.10 -5.26
CA ALA A 732 12.92 -24.20 -3.95
C ALA A 732 12.90 -25.66 -3.45
N ALA A 733 13.67 -25.94 -2.39
CA ALA A 733 13.55 -27.23 -1.69
C ALA A 733 12.26 -27.28 -0.85
N LEU A 734 11.66 -28.46 -0.69
CA LEU A 734 10.52 -28.66 0.21
C LEU A 734 10.85 -28.13 1.62
N GLY A 735 9.92 -27.39 2.20
CA GLY A 735 10.04 -26.73 3.49
C GLY A 735 10.59 -25.29 3.44
N GLN A 736 11.11 -24.82 2.30
CA GLN A 736 11.58 -23.44 2.14
C GLN A 736 10.43 -22.45 1.91
N MET A 737 10.66 -21.20 2.33
CA MET A 737 9.78 -20.08 2.02
C MET A 737 10.07 -19.57 0.60
N VAL A 738 9.01 -19.33 -0.16
CA VAL A 738 9.04 -18.80 -1.52
C VAL A 738 8.10 -17.61 -1.60
N ASP A 739 8.46 -16.61 -2.37
CA ASP A 739 7.60 -15.45 -2.61
C ASP A 739 6.42 -15.85 -3.52
N ILE A 740 5.20 -15.47 -3.15
CA ILE A 740 3.98 -15.75 -3.92
C ILE A 740 4.03 -15.20 -5.35
N THR A 741 4.82 -14.15 -5.59
CA THR A 741 5.02 -13.56 -6.93
C THR A 741 5.90 -14.43 -7.82
N GLN A 742 6.70 -15.31 -7.24
CA GLN A 742 7.53 -16.28 -7.97
C GLN A 742 6.76 -17.55 -8.36
N LEU A 743 5.50 -17.68 -7.90
CA LEU A 743 4.63 -18.79 -8.28
C LEU A 743 4.23 -18.64 -9.75
N THR A 744 4.94 -19.36 -10.60
CA THR A 744 4.69 -19.42 -12.04
C THR A 744 3.65 -20.49 -12.35
N GLY A 745 2.72 -20.16 -13.25
CA GLY A 745 1.68 -21.08 -13.72
C GLY A 745 0.27 -20.76 -13.22
N GLN A 746 -0.65 -21.67 -13.49
CA GLN A 746 -2.04 -21.57 -13.06
C GLN A 746 -2.12 -21.87 -11.57
N SER A 747 -2.94 -21.16 -10.81
CA SER A 747 -3.03 -21.40 -9.37
C SER A 747 -4.41 -21.15 -8.81
N THR A 748 -4.69 -21.77 -7.68
CA THR A 748 -5.93 -21.65 -6.91
C THR A 748 -5.57 -21.61 -5.43
N GLY A 749 -6.43 -21.07 -4.57
CA GLY A 749 -6.21 -21.14 -3.13
C GLY A 749 -6.66 -22.47 -2.53
N ILE A 750 -6.22 -22.69 -1.31
CA ILE A 750 -6.50 -23.88 -0.50
C ILE A 750 -7.19 -23.39 0.76
N ASP A 751 -8.37 -23.94 1.04
CA ASP A 751 -9.12 -23.61 2.24
C ASP A 751 -8.45 -24.20 3.51
N LEU A 752 -8.93 -23.80 4.69
CA LEU A 752 -8.42 -24.28 5.98
C LEU A 752 -8.66 -25.79 6.23
N MET A 753 -9.59 -26.39 5.50
CA MET A 753 -9.86 -27.82 5.54
C MET A 753 -8.93 -28.61 4.59
N GLY A 754 -8.10 -27.91 3.81
CA GLY A 754 -7.14 -28.46 2.86
C GLY A 754 -7.68 -28.67 1.46
N ASN A 755 -8.88 -28.22 1.12
CA ASN A 755 -9.48 -28.46 -0.19
C ASN A 755 -9.07 -27.38 -1.20
N PHE A 756 -8.90 -27.77 -2.46
CA PHE A 756 -8.67 -26.86 -3.58
C PHE A 756 -9.23 -27.42 -4.90
N MET A 757 -9.47 -26.53 -5.87
CA MET A 757 -9.92 -26.91 -7.21
C MET A 757 -9.20 -26.11 -8.29
N ILE A 758 -8.52 -26.80 -9.20
CA ILE A 758 -7.94 -26.22 -10.41
C ILE A 758 -8.86 -26.58 -11.57
N GLU A 759 -9.36 -25.57 -12.28
CA GLU A 759 -10.26 -25.77 -13.43
C GLU A 759 -9.51 -25.65 -14.77
N ASP A 760 -10.12 -26.09 -15.86
CA ASP A 760 -9.62 -25.88 -17.22
C ASP A 760 -8.21 -26.45 -17.49
N VAL A 761 -7.85 -27.58 -16.84
CA VAL A 761 -6.53 -28.20 -17.03
C VAL A 761 -6.46 -28.94 -18.37
N PRO A 762 -5.54 -28.57 -19.29
CA PRO A 762 -5.39 -29.28 -20.56
C PRO A 762 -4.83 -30.69 -20.37
N PRO A 763 -5.11 -31.64 -21.29
CA PRO A 763 -4.46 -32.95 -21.28
C PRO A 763 -2.94 -32.82 -21.39
N GLY A 764 -2.21 -33.56 -20.55
CA GLY A 764 -0.75 -33.50 -20.49
C GLY A 764 -0.20 -33.90 -19.12
N ASP A 765 1.12 -33.93 -19.03
CA ASP A 765 1.83 -34.09 -17.75
C ASP A 765 1.98 -32.71 -17.11
N TRP A 766 1.58 -32.62 -15.85
CA TRP A 766 1.61 -31.40 -15.06
C TRP A 766 2.24 -31.65 -13.70
N GLN A 767 2.88 -30.62 -13.16
CA GLN A 767 3.37 -30.62 -11.79
C GLN A 767 2.43 -29.76 -10.93
N VAL A 768 1.93 -30.35 -9.84
CA VAL A 768 1.12 -29.67 -8.82
C VAL A 768 2.01 -29.41 -7.62
N ASP A 769 2.17 -28.12 -7.31
CA ASP A 769 2.94 -27.64 -6.18
C ASP A 769 2.02 -26.99 -5.14
N ILE A 770 2.21 -27.35 -3.88
CA ILE A 770 1.41 -26.85 -2.76
C ILE A 770 2.26 -25.94 -1.89
N TYR A 771 1.71 -24.76 -1.60
CA TYR A 771 2.33 -23.75 -0.78
C TYR A 771 1.39 -23.30 0.34
N TYR A 772 1.86 -23.21 1.58
CA TYR A 772 1.05 -22.76 2.72
C TYR A 772 1.48 -21.37 3.18
N PHE A 773 0.51 -20.50 3.42
CA PHE A 773 0.80 -19.25 4.11
C PHE A 773 1.19 -19.54 5.56
N GLU A 774 2.15 -18.78 6.09
CA GLU A 774 2.56 -18.90 7.49
C GLU A 774 2.19 -17.65 8.27
N PHE A 775 1.66 -17.85 9.47
CA PHE A 775 1.29 -16.76 10.36
C PHE A 775 2.52 -16.24 11.12
N GLY A 776 2.70 -14.91 11.16
CA GLY A 776 3.76 -14.28 11.97
C GLY A 776 5.11 -14.10 11.28
N ILE A 777 5.20 -14.32 9.96
CA ILE A 777 6.30 -13.78 9.15
C ILE A 777 5.99 -12.30 8.89
N ARG A 778 7.00 -11.42 8.92
CA ARG A 778 6.86 -9.99 8.56
C ARG A 778 6.41 -9.79 7.09
N ASP A 779 6.28 -10.87 6.34
CA ASP A 779 6.00 -10.93 4.92
C ASP A 779 4.68 -11.63 4.65
N MET A 780 3.66 -10.86 4.28
CA MET A 780 2.33 -11.36 3.95
C MET A 780 2.28 -12.06 2.58
N LEU A 781 3.37 -12.00 1.80
CA LEU A 781 3.49 -12.57 0.46
C LEU A 781 4.39 -13.81 0.42
N SER A 782 5.00 -14.21 1.54
CA SER A 782 5.81 -15.43 1.61
C SER A 782 4.94 -16.66 1.91
N VAL A 783 5.14 -17.73 1.15
CA VAL A 783 4.47 -19.02 1.31
C VAL A 783 5.49 -20.15 1.45
N ARG A 784 5.26 -21.10 2.36
CA ARG A 784 6.13 -22.27 2.52
C ARG A 784 5.80 -23.29 1.44
N TYR A 785 6.79 -23.77 0.70
CA TYR A 785 6.62 -24.88 -0.23
C TYR A 785 6.53 -26.20 0.54
N VAL A 786 5.40 -26.90 0.50
CA VAL A 786 5.12 -28.02 1.41
C VAL A 786 4.83 -29.35 0.72
N HIS A 787 4.54 -29.35 -0.57
CA HIS A 787 4.31 -30.58 -1.33
C HIS A 787 4.50 -30.36 -2.84
N THR A 788 4.90 -31.41 -3.55
CA THR A 788 4.98 -31.44 -5.02
C THR A 788 4.70 -32.84 -5.54
N GLU A 789 3.92 -32.93 -6.60
CA GLU A 789 3.62 -34.19 -7.28
C GLU A 789 3.41 -33.95 -8.79
N ILE A 790 3.81 -34.92 -9.62
CA ILE A 790 3.52 -34.91 -11.05
C ILE A 790 2.25 -35.71 -11.29
N VAL A 791 1.30 -35.11 -11.99
CA VAL A 791 0.01 -35.69 -12.36
C VAL A 791 -0.13 -35.74 -13.88
N THR A 792 -0.71 -36.81 -14.40
CA THR A 792 -0.99 -36.96 -15.84
C THR A 792 -2.48 -36.79 -16.07
N VAL A 793 -2.86 -35.75 -16.81
CA VAL A 793 -4.25 -35.46 -17.17
C VAL A 793 -4.53 -36.04 -18.56
N THR A 794 -5.40 -37.04 -18.63
CA THR A 794 -5.70 -37.77 -19.89
C THR A 794 -6.79 -37.12 -20.73
N GLY A 795 -7.65 -36.30 -20.13
CA GLY A 795 -8.82 -35.69 -20.79
C GLY A 795 -10.04 -36.60 -20.89
N GLU A 796 -10.00 -37.82 -20.32
CA GLU A 796 -11.13 -38.78 -20.34
C GLU A 796 -12.12 -38.59 -19.18
N GLU A 797 -11.70 -37.92 -18.10
CA GLU A 797 -12.48 -37.69 -16.89
C GLU A 797 -12.79 -36.20 -16.73
N ASP A 798 -14.02 -35.86 -16.31
CA ASP A 798 -14.41 -34.47 -16.03
C ASP A 798 -13.70 -33.90 -14.78
N THR A 799 -13.30 -34.77 -13.83
CA THR A 799 -12.66 -34.37 -12.57
C THR A 799 -11.71 -35.45 -12.06
N MET A 800 -10.44 -35.09 -11.87
CA MET A 800 -9.38 -35.92 -11.33
C MET A 800 -9.17 -35.61 -9.83
N PRO A 801 -9.38 -36.58 -8.92
CA PRO A 801 -9.09 -36.38 -7.49
C PRO A 801 -7.59 -36.43 -7.20
N LEU A 802 -7.11 -35.63 -6.26
CA LEU A 802 -5.71 -35.60 -5.82
C LEU A 802 -5.61 -35.51 -4.29
N ASP A 803 -4.92 -36.45 -3.64
CA ASP A 803 -4.71 -36.43 -2.19
C ASP A 803 -3.25 -36.07 -1.87
N CYS A 804 -3.02 -34.85 -1.38
CA CYS A 804 -1.68 -34.34 -1.09
C CYS A 804 -1.31 -34.64 0.38
N ALA A 805 -0.37 -35.56 0.60
CA ALA A 805 0.22 -35.78 1.92
C ALA A 805 1.31 -34.73 2.20
N ILE A 806 1.01 -33.80 3.12
CA ILE A 806 1.87 -32.65 3.39
C ILE A 806 3.02 -33.03 4.33
N GLN A 807 4.24 -32.69 3.93
CA GLN A 807 5.46 -32.92 4.72
C GLN A 807 5.97 -31.57 5.26
N PHE A 808 6.30 -31.54 6.56
CA PHE A 808 6.86 -30.36 7.24
C PHE A 808 8.37 -30.46 7.40
#